data_AF-A0A7V9VI07-F1
#
_entry.id   AF-A0A7V9VI07-F1
#
_cell.length_a   1.000
_cell.length_b   1.000
_cell.length_c   1.000
_cell.angle_alpha   90.00
_cell.angle_beta   90.00
_cell.angle_gamma   90.00
#
_symmetry.space_group_name_H-M   'P 1'
#
loop_
_entity.id
_entity.type
_entity.pdbx_description
1 polymer ?
#
loop_
_entity_poly.entity_id
_entity_poly.type
_entity_poly.pdbx_seq_one_letter_code
_entity_poly.pdbx_strand_id
1 'polypeptide(L)'
;MTHSGNPTSIQTNGASSDGLLGADGFSENEVQDAGLDLDAPISHVVARGSVEDTGDASPDAFVYDENDEGLDYRRRYRGLIGVSSKVPIRDRSILSLVYTPGVAEACLAIKDDPRRSFDLTCRGNTVAILTDGSDLFGRESGPVEAEIPIAEGKSVIFKTFAGVDAFPICLSTTDTSAIVETGISISPTFGAICLDDISSPRAFTIADNLDKAADIPVFSNQHHGTAILVLGALYNALKVVGKQLEDVSVVMSGAGIAGIGVARLLTRAGVRNLVVCDRAGAIHQYRPDRMNWAKSYVAKETNELQRSGSLEEMMKDADVFIGLSTGDIVTEAMVRSMAPDPIVFALAVPQPEVAPEVARAGGAKVVATGRSDYQNTMDVSLVFPGVFRGLLDSGARNIRLRMMIYAAHALAGMVRDDELHGDYIVPRIFDFRVAPAVASAVVRGAIEAGEATRDVTPEQVFESTRRYVYEGRLDPARSSVRAETTSFREEAIDLRERHRGILEIRSKIPIRDHHILNLLYLPPRALVPAHVIRDDPSRVTELTAKGNLVAIVTDGSAVLGLGDIGPQAALPVMEGKAVLFQTLAGVEAFPITLASRDPDEIVEVVKAIAPSFGGINLEDISAPRCFEIEDRLRAELDLPVFHDDQHGTAIVVSAGLMNAARLRGCEIKDLRIVINGAGAAGIAVAKLLTALGAADVIICDRGGAIHRDRTERMDHSKRAISEQTNHNCRGGWLKDVLPGADVFIGLSAPGTLTPEMIRSMAKDPIIFALANPTPEITPHLAHEAGALAVATGRSDYPNQVNNSLAFPGVFRGALDVRATTISDEMKIAAAEAIATLVTDSQLAPEFLIPDSLDLRVASRVAAAVALSAQEHGLARDMIDPAEIEARTRDLVYEGTISLA
;
A
#
# COMPACT_ATOMS: atom_id res chain seq x y z
N MET A 1 2.15 64.20 -40.49
CA MET A 1 1.51 64.01 -41.81
C MET A 1 1.45 62.51 -42.09
N THR A 2 0.36 61.90 -42.55
CA THR A 2 -1.05 62.36 -42.70
C THR A 2 -1.92 61.16 -43.12
N HIS A 3 -3.04 60.92 -42.41
CA HIS A 3 -4.30 60.32 -42.93
C HIS A 3 -4.25 58.89 -43.56
N SER A 4 -5.33 58.16 -43.82
CA SER A 4 -6.70 58.05 -43.24
C SER A 4 -7.40 56.83 -43.90
N GLY A 5 -8.38 56.14 -43.31
CA GLY A 5 -8.96 56.29 -41.96
C GLY A 5 -10.27 55.51 -41.77
N ASN A 6 -10.77 55.53 -40.52
CA ASN A 6 -12.17 55.30 -40.10
C ASN A 6 -13.12 56.39 -40.70
N PRO A 7 -14.47 56.36 -40.55
CA PRO A 7 -15.32 55.66 -39.55
C PRO A 7 -16.52 54.89 -40.20
N THR A 8 -17.64 54.46 -39.57
CA THR A 8 -18.39 54.76 -38.31
C THR A 8 -19.17 53.46 -37.90
N SER A 9 -20.18 53.32 -37.01
CA SER A 9 -21.08 54.12 -36.14
C SER A 9 -21.92 53.17 -35.25
N ILE A 10 -22.45 53.47 -34.05
CA ILE A 10 -22.15 54.48 -33.00
C ILE A 10 -22.92 54.08 -31.71
N GLN A 11 -22.26 54.05 -30.52
CA GLN A 11 -22.86 54.22 -29.15
C GLN A 11 -23.95 53.21 -28.65
N THR A 12 -24.32 53.04 -27.35
CA THR A 12 -23.76 53.37 -26.00
C THR A 12 -24.52 52.60 -24.90
N ASN A 13 -23.93 52.51 -23.69
CA ASN A 13 -24.57 52.33 -22.37
C ASN A 13 -25.27 50.98 -22.07
N GLY A 14 -25.01 50.44 -20.87
CA GLY A 14 -25.77 49.33 -20.28
C GLY A 14 -26.25 49.66 -18.86
N ALA A 15 -27.01 48.74 -18.25
CA ALA A 15 -27.30 48.71 -16.81
C ALA A 15 -27.91 47.36 -16.38
N SER A 16 -27.54 46.91 -15.17
CA SER A 16 -28.36 46.21 -14.15
C SER A 16 -29.40 45.11 -14.49
N SER A 17 -29.18 43.93 -13.87
CA SER A 17 -30.11 43.12 -13.05
C SER A 17 -31.37 42.42 -13.60
N ASP A 18 -31.65 41.27 -12.96
CA ASP A 18 -32.91 40.52 -12.84
C ASP A 18 -33.52 39.83 -14.08
N GLY A 19 -34.23 38.71 -13.85
CA GLY A 19 -35.17 38.12 -14.81
C GLY A 19 -35.12 36.60 -14.96
N LEU A 20 -36.01 35.89 -14.26
CA LEU A 20 -36.38 34.50 -14.53
C LEU A 20 -37.17 34.34 -15.85
N LEU A 21 -37.43 33.07 -16.21
CA LEU A 21 -38.24 32.54 -17.33
C LEU A 21 -37.44 32.19 -18.61
N GLY A 22 -37.67 31.04 -19.25
CA GLY A 22 -38.59 29.95 -18.89
C GLY A 22 -38.30 28.67 -19.68
N ALA A 23 -38.99 27.58 -19.33
CA ALA A 23 -38.96 26.33 -20.08
C ALA A 23 -39.96 26.37 -21.26
N ASP A 24 -39.59 25.73 -22.36
CA ASP A 24 -40.47 24.93 -23.24
C ASP A 24 -39.66 24.33 -24.40
N GLY A 25 -40.01 23.12 -24.87
CA GLY A 25 -39.61 22.65 -26.20
C GLY A 25 -38.63 21.47 -26.32
N PHE A 26 -38.90 20.33 -25.67
CA PHE A 26 -38.51 19.01 -26.18
C PHE A 26 -39.71 18.05 -26.10
N SER A 27 -39.90 17.21 -27.12
CA SER A 27 -41.15 16.45 -27.35
C SER A 27 -41.06 14.97 -26.96
N GLU A 28 -42.15 14.44 -26.39
CA GLU A 28 -42.23 13.18 -25.62
C GLU A 28 -42.00 11.84 -26.37
N ASN A 29 -41.48 11.82 -27.60
CA ASN A 29 -41.57 10.66 -28.51
C ASN A 29 -40.24 9.93 -28.84
N GLU A 30 -39.18 10.09 -28.04
CA GLU A 30 -37.90 9.34 -28.23
C GLU A 30 -37.37 8.67 -26.95
N VAL A 31 -38.26 8.27 -26.03
CA VAL A 31 -37.89 7.52 -24.80
C VAL A 31 -38.76 6.27 -24.65
N GLN A 32 -38.54 5.25 -25.48
CA GLN A 32 -39.27 3.97 -25.35
C GLN A 32 -38.56 2.70 -25.86
N ASP A 33 -37.26 2.76 -26.20
CA ASP A 33 -36.50 1.60 -26.74
C ASP A 33 -35.20 1.30 -25.96
N ALA A 34 -35.24 1.58 -24.66
CA ALA A 34 -34.24 1.14 -23.67
C ALA A 34 -35.00 0.65 -22.42
N GLY A 35 -35.21 -0.67 -22.32
CA GLY A 35 -36.05 -1.31 -21.31
C GLY A 35 -35.43 -1.39 -19.91
N LEU A 36 -35.02 -0.24 -19.35
CA LEU A 36 -34.55 -0.11 -17.98
C LEU A 36 -35.70 0.39 -17.10
N ASP A 37 -36.32 -0.53 -16.38
CA ASP A 37 -37.34 -0.23 -15.37
C ASP A 37 -36.67 0.37 -14.12
N LEU A 38 -36.91 1.65 -13.87
CA LEU A 38 -36.30 2.41 -12.76
C LEU A 38 -36.98 2.15 -11.41
N ASP A 39 -38.16 1.51 -11.39
CA ASP A 39 -38.90 1.13 -10.17
C ASP A 39 -38.75 -0.37 -9.83
N ALA A 40 -37.86 -1.09 -10.52
CA ALA A 40 -37.60 -2.51 -10.26
C ALA A 40 -37.03 -2.73 -8.83
N PRO A 41 -37.56 -3.69 -8.04
CA PRO A 41 -37.11 -3.91 -6.67
C PRO A 41 -35.67 -4.45 -6.62
N ILE A 42 -34.79 -3.74 -5.90
CA ILE A 42 -33.38 -4.11 -5.72
C ILE A 42 -33.28 -5.28 -4.71
N SER A 43 -33.50 -6.51 -5.18
CA SER A 43 -33.56 -7.69 -4.30
C SER A 43 -33.01 -8.99 -4.91
N HIS A 44 -31.68 -9.14 -4.97
CA HIS A 44 -31.02 -10.45 -5.14
C HIS A 44 -29.71 -10.61 -4.33
N VAL A 45 -29.68 -10.10 -3.09
CA VAL A 45 -28.80 -10.63 -2.04
C VAL A 45 -29.69 -11.06 -0.87
N VAL A 46 -30.03 -12.36 -0.83
CA VAL A 46 -31.00 -12.90 0.13
C VAL A 46 -30.28 -13.24 1.43
N ALA A 47 -30.22 -12.29 2.35
CA ALA A 47 -29.86 -12.56 3.73
C ALA A 47 -30.94 -13.44 4.40
N ARG A 48 -30.70 -14.75 4.44
CA ARG A 48 -31.49 -15.79 5.15
C ARG A 48 -33.02 -15.74 4.92
N GLY A 49 -33.42 -16.05 3.69
CA GLY A 49 -34.76 -16.59 3.41
C GLY A 49 -34.75 -18.12 3.54
N SER A 50 -35.82 -18.73 4.08
CA SER A 50 -35.91 -20.18 4.25
C SER A 50 -36.06 -20.91 2.92
N VAL A 51 -35.03 -21.66 2.51
CA VAL A 51 -35.06 -22.55 1.34
C VAL A 51 -35.58 -23.93 1.76
N GLU A 52 -36.49 -24.51 0.98
CA GLU A 52 -36.96 -25.89 1.19
C GLU A 52 -35.96 -26.91 0.61
N ASP A 53 -35.42 -27.75 1.50
CA ASP A 53 -34.77 -29.06 1.28
C ASP A 53 -34.25 -29.40 -0.14
N THR A 54 -33.08 -28.86 -0.48
CA THR A 54 -32.19 -29.43 -1.51
C THR A 54 -30.91 -29.95 -0.86
N GLY A 55 -30.96 -31.16 -0.30
CA GLY A 55 -29.89 -31.75 0.49
C GLY A 55 -28.60 -32.08 -0.28
N ASP A 56 -27.65 -31.15 -0.26
CA ASP A 56 -26.19 -31.42 -0.17
C ASP A 56 -25.37 -30.17 0.27
N ALA A 57 -25.95 -28.97 0.22
CA ALA A 57 -25.33 -27.75 0.72
C ALA A 57 -25.37 -27.62 2.25
N SER A 58 -24.41 -26.89 2.84
CA SER A 58 -24.46 -26.50 4.25
C SER A 58 -25.57 -25.45 4.49
N PRO A 59 -26.36 -25.53 5.59
CA PRO A 59 -27.48 -24.61 5.83
C PRO A 59 -27.15 -23.12 6.05
N ASP A 60 -25.87 -22.75 6.03
CA ASP A 60 -25.37 -21.41 6.41
C ASP A 60 -24.58 -20.71 5.28
N ALA A 61 -24.56 -21.25 4.06
CA ALA A 61 -23.84 -20.65 2.93
C ALA A 61 -24.39 -19.24 2.56
N PHE A 62 -23.49 -18.26 2.48
CA PHE A 62 -23.81 -16.92 1.96
C PHE A 62 -23.96 -16.97 0.43
N VAL A 63 -25.17 -16.75 -0.07
CA VAL A 63 -25.48 -16.87 -1.51
C VAL A 63 -25.22 -15.55 -2.23
N TYR A 64 -24.40 -15.60 -3.28
CA TYR A 64 -24.05 -14.49 -4.16
C TYR A 64 -24.16 -14.88 -5.64
N ASP A 65 -24.23 -13.88 -6.52
CA ASP A 65 -24.19 -14.06 -7.97
C ASP A 65 -22.75 -13.86 -8.48
N GLU A 66 -22.22 -14.81 -9.26
CA GLU A 66 -20.91 -14.67 -9.94
C GLU A 66 -20.92 -13.59 -11.03
N ASN A 67 -22.11 -13.14 -11.44
CA ASN A 67 -22.33 -12.00 -12.34
C ASN A 67 -22.50 -10.66 -11.58
N ASP A 68 -22.27 -10.61 -10.26
CA ASP A 68 -22.33 -9.34 -9.52
C ASP A 68 -21.36 -8.30 -10.11
N GLU A 69 -21.89 -7.11 -10.35
CA GLU A 69 -21.18 -5.98 -10.97
C GLU A 69 -19.89 -5.60 -10.23
N GLY A 70 -19.84 -5.78 -8.90
CA GLY A 70 -18.64 -5.57 -8.08
C GLY A 70 -17.54 -6.59 -8.35
N LEU A 71 -17.89 -7.82 -8.75
CA LEU A 71 -16.92 -8.83 -9.20
C LEU A 71 -16.40 -8.50 -10.61
N ASP A 72 -17.27 -8.12 -11.54
CA ASP A 72 -16.87 -7.66 -12.89
C ASP A 72 -15.91 -6.46 -12.82
N TYR A 73 -16.25 -5.44 -12.02
CA TYR A 73 -15.35 -4.31 -11.77
C TYR A 73 -13.99 -4.74 -11.22
N ARG A 74 -13.97 -5.65 -10.23
CA ARG A 74 -12.72 -6.12 -9.63
C ARG A 74 -11.85 -6.92 -10.59
N ARG A 75 -12.45 -7.81 -11.40
CA ARG A 75 -11.79 -8.55 -12.49
C ARG A 75 -11.18 -7.59 -13.52
N ARG A 76 -11.97 -6.62 -14.00
CA ARG A 76 -11.54 -5.65 -15.03
C ARG A 76 -10.37 -4.78 -14.60
N TYR A 77 -10.26 -4.44 -13.31
CA TYR A 77 -9.24 -3.51 -12.81
C TYR A 77 -8.13 -4.17 -11.98
N ARG A 78 -8.20 -5.49 -11.72
CA ARG A 78 -7.38 -6.22 -10.73
C ARG A 78 -7.39 -5.46 -9.39
N GLY A 79 -8.54 -5.52 -8.71
CA GLY A 79 -8.81 -4.79 -7.46
C GLY A 79 -9.18 -3.31 -7.64
N LEU A 80 -9.41 -2.61 -6.52
CA LEU A 80 -9.90 -1.23 -6.50
C LEU A 80 -8.81 -0.17 -6.37
N ILE A 81 -7.62 -0.53 -5.90
CA ILE A 81 -6.50 0.41 -5.67
C ILE A 81 -5.34 0.13 -6.61
N GLY A 82 -4.53 1.16 -6.86
CA GLY A 82 -3.23 1.04 -7.52
C GLY A 82 -2.23 2.03 -6.94
N VAL A 83 -0.94 1.75 -7.07
CA VAL A 83 0.12 2.72 -6.77
C VAL A 83 0.35 3.57 -8.02
N SER A 84 0.64 4.86 -7.89
CA SER A 84 1.04 5.69 -9.03
C SER A 84 2.05 6.79 -8.72
N SER A 85 2.80 7.22 -9.74
CA SER A 85 3.70 8.38 -9.64
C SER A 85 2.92 9.71 -9.67
N LYS A 86 3.15 10.55 -8.67
CA LYS A 86 2.74 11.97 -8.63
C LYS A 86 3.50 12.85 -9.63
N VAL A 87 4.61 12.34 -10.20
CA VAL A 87 5.51 13.06 -11.10
C VAL A 87 5.63 12.29 -12.43
N PRO A 88 5.11 12.83 -13.54
CA PRO A 88 5.13 12.11 -14.82
C PRO A 88 6.55 12.05 -15.39
N ILE A 89 7.09 10.84 -15.55
CA ILE A 89 8.41 10.61 -16.15
C ILE A 89 8.32 10.81 -17.67
N ARG A 90 8.71 12.00 -18.14
CA ARG A 90 8.64 12.38 -19.56
C ARG A 90 9.98 12.29 -20.29
N ASP A 91 11.08 12.37 -19.55
CA ASP A 91 12.43 12.44 -20.08
C ASP A 91 13.47 12.10 -19.00
N ARG A 92 14.74 12.04 -19.42
CA ARG A 92 15.89 11.70 -18.55
C ARG A 92 16.16 12.72 -17.45
N SER A 93 15.80 13.99 -17.62
CA SER A 93 16.04 15.03 -16.61
C SER A 93 15.11 14.86 -15.41
N ILE A 94 13.82 14.62 -15.65
CA ILE A 94 12.85 14.29 -14.60
C ILE A 94 13.24 12.98 -13.91
N LEU A 95 13.63 11.95 -14.67
CA LEU A 95 14.10 10.69 -14.09
C LEU A 95 15.34 10.89 -13.19
N SER A 96 16.28 11.74 -13.57
CA SER A 96 17.47 12.05 -12.76
C SER A 96 17.16 12.78 -11.45
N LEU A 97 16.03 13.49 -11.33
CA LEU A 97 15.57 14.12 -10.09
C LEU A 97 14.76 13.15 -9.20
N VAL A 98 13.93 12.32 -9.83
CA VAL A 98 13.07 11.32 -9.16
C VAL A 98 13.89 10.17 -8.59
N TYR A 99 14.85 9.68 -9.39
CA TYR A 99 15.73 8.53 -9.12
C TYR A 99 17.21 8.98 -9.14
N THR A 100 18.15 8.09 -9.49
CA THR A 100 19.58 8.40 -9.48
C THR A 100 19.98 9.40 -10.59
N PRO A 101 20.87 10.37 -10.30
CA PRO A 101 21.57 10.59 -9.03
C PRO A 101 20.82 11.43 -7.98
N GLY A 102 19.80 12.21 -8.35
CA GLY A 102 19.18 13.23 -7.49
C GLY A 102 18.53 12.69 -6.21
N VAL A 103 17.98 11.47 -6.26
CA VAL A 103 17.36 10.78 -5.10
C VAL A 103 18.29 10.67 -3.88
N ALA A 104 19.60 10.57 -4.10
CA ALA A 104 20.59 10.47 -3.01
C ALA A 104 20.57 11.70 -2.08
N GLU A 105 20.15 12.86 -2.58
CA GLU A 105 20.08 14.09 -1.79
C GLU A 105 18.90 14.07 -0.81
N ALA A 106 17.77 13.46 -1.21
CA ALA A 106 16.66 13.20 -0.30
C ALA A 106 17.04 12.15 0.77
N CYS A 107 17.79 11.10 0.39
CA CYS A 107 18.32 10.12 1.33
C CYS A 107 19.23 10.77 2.39
N LEU A 108 20.19 11.61 1.98
CA LEU A 108 21.06 12.34 2.89
C LEU A 108 20.27 13.32 3.77
N ALA A 109 19.31 14.05 3.21
CA ALA A 109 18.44 14.96 3.96
C ALA A 109 17.63 14.26 5.07
N ILE A 110 17.18 13.02 4.85
CA ILE A 110 16.47 12.22 5.86
C ILE A 110 17.45 11.55 6.85
N LYS A 111 18.66 11.20 6.41
CA LYS A 111 19.72 10.69 7.30
C LYS A 111 20.15 11.75 8.33
N ASP A 112 20.20 13.02 7.92
CA ASP A 112 20.54 14.14 8.80
C ASP A 112 19.37 14.57 9.72
N ASP A 113 18.12 14.47 9.25
CA ASP A 113 16.91 14.62 10.08
C ASP A 113 15.79 13.65 9.64
N PRO A 114 15.59 12.52 10.36
CA PRO A 114 14.61 11.49 10.01
C PRO A 114 13.18 11.99 9.86
N ARG A 115 12.83 13.14 10.47
CA ARG A 115 11.49 13.75 10.36
C ARG A 115 11.20 14.25 8.95
N ARG A 116 12.23 14.58 8.15
CA ARG A 116 12.04 14.97 6.74
C ARG A 116 11.50 13.82 5.88
N SER A 117 11.47 12.58 6.37
CA SER A 117 10.74 11.48 5.69
C SER A 117 9.26 11.81 5.47
N PHE A 118 8.62 12.52 6.41
CA PHE A 118 7.22 12.95 6.28
C PHE A 118 7.00 14.10 5.27
N ASP A 119 8.06 14.70 4.74
CA ASP A 119 8.00 15.83 3.79
C ASP A 119 8.60 15.48 2.42
N LEU A 120 9.58 14.57 2.37
CA LEU A 120 10.33 14.17 1.16
C LEU A 120 9.89 12.84 0.53
N THR A 121 8.94 12.13 1.18
CA THR A 121 8.42 10.82 0.75
C THR A 121 6.92 10.71 1.01
N CYS A 122 6.26 9.72 0.40
CA CYS A 122 4.85 9.43 0.64
C CYS A 122 4.47 9.21 2.11
N ARG A 123 5.42 8.87 3.01
CA ARG A 123 5.19 8.70 4.46
C ARG A 123 4.33 9.80 5.07
N GLY A 124 4.47 11.05 4.61
CA GLY A 124 3.68 12.19 5.06
C GLY A 124 2.17 12.14 4.80
N ASN A 125 1.69 11.14 4.04
CA ASN A 125 0.28 10.99 3.64
C ASN A 125 -0.22 9.53 3.64
N THR A 126 0.67 8.54 3.77
CA THR A 126 0.33 7.11 3.73
C THR A 126 -0.14 6.57 5.09
N VAL A 127 -1.15 5.70 5.08
CA VAL A 127 -1.66 4.97 6.26
C VAL A 127 -1.60 3.47 6.03
N ALA A 128 -1.08 2.69 6.98
CA ALA A 128 -1.20 1.22 6.93
C ALA A 128 -2.58 0.80 7.45
N ILE A 129 -3.39 0.09 6.65
CA ILE A 129 -4.58 -0.62 7.14
C ILE A 129 -4.09 -2.01 7.58
N LEU A 130 -3.74 -2.13 8.86
CA LEU A 130 -3.11 -3.30 9.46
C LEU A 130 -4.18 -4.21 10.07
N THR A 131 -4.26 -5.45 9.59
CA THR A 131 -5.35 -6.37 9.92
C THR A 131 -4.90 -7.83 9.87
N ASP A 132 -5.49 -8.68 10.72
CA ASP A 132 -5.37 -10.15 10.65
C ASP A 132 -6.66 -10.83 10.13
N GLY A 133 -7.62 -10.04 9.61
CA GLY A 133 -8.89 -10.49 9.04
C GLY A 133 -9.81 -11.26 10.01
N SER A 134 -9.50 -11.29 11.31
CA SER A 134 -10.08 -12.27 12.24
C SER A 134 -11.44 -11.92 12.81
N ASP A 135 -11.91 -10.68 12.67
CA ASP A 135 -13.27 -10.27 13.06
C ASP A 135 -14.24 -10.26 11.85
N LEU A 136 -13.73 -10.29 10.61
CA LEU A 136 -14.47 -10.12 9.34
C LEU A 136 -15.69 -11.05 9.21
N PHE A 137 -15.49 -12.36 9.44
CA PHE A 137 -16.58 -13.37 9.42
C PHE A 137 -17.07 -13.74 10.83
N GLY A 138 -16.62 -13.01 11.87
CA GLY A 138 -17.07 -13.03 13.27
C GLY A 138 -16.89 -14.33 14.07
N ARG A 139 -17.39 -15.45 13.56
CA ARG A 139 -17.26 -16.81 14.15
C ARG A 139 -16.72 -17.84 13.17
N GLU A 140 -16.87 -17.59 11.88
CA GLU A 140 -16.23 -18.37 10.83
C GLU A 140 -14.81 -17.84 10.61
N SER A 141 -13.91 -18.70 10.15
CA SER A 141 -12.54 -18.34 9.80
C SER A 141 -12.37 -18.43 8.29
N GLY A 142 -11.95 -17.33 7.66
CA GLY A 142 -11.48 -17.32 6.28
C GLY A 142 -9.95 -17.26 6.18
N PRO A 143 -9.39 -17.36 4.96
CA PRO A 143 -8.04 -16.90 4.68
C PRO A 143 -7.97 -15.37 4.87
N VAL A 144 -6.82 -14.83 5.27
CA VAL A 144 -6.69 -13.37 5.48
C VAL A 144 -6.75 -12.59 4.16
N GLU A 145 -6.46 -13.26 3.04
CA GLU A 145 -6.71 -12.79 1.68
C GLU A 145 -8.15 -12.30 1.44
N ALA A 146 -9.14 -12.82 2.18
CA ALA A 146 -10.53 -12.41 2.08
C ALA A 146 -10.83 -11.01 2.66
N GLU A 147 -9.93 -10.44 3.49
CA GLU A 147 -10.04 -9.05 3.97
C GLU A 147 -9.49 -8.05 2.94
N ILE A 148 -8.63 -8.47 1.99
CA ILE A 148 -8.03 -7.55 1.01
C ILE A 148 -9.09 -6.74 0.23
N PRO A 149 -10.22 -7.31 -0.26
CA PRO A 149 -11.30 -6.53 -0.85
C PRO A 149 -11.87 -5.42 0.04
N ILE A 150 -12.01 -5.69 1.34
CA ILE A 150 -12.62 -4.78 2.32
C ILE A 150 -11.62 -3.67 2.68
N ALA A 151 -10.36 -4.03 2.90
CA ALA A 151 -9.23 -3.10 3.07
C ALA A 151 -9.05 -2.19 1.84
N GLU A 152 -9.16 -2.71 0.62
CA GLU A 152 -9.18 -1.89 -0.60
C GLU A 152 -10.36 -0.91 -0.63
N GLY A 153 -11.56 -1.35 -0.25
CA GLY A 153 -12.74 -0.47 -0.15
C GLY A 153 -12.49 0.68 0.82
N LYS A 154 -11.97 0.38 2.02
CA LYS A 154 -11.53 1.38 3.01
C LYS A 154 -10.49 2.34 2.42
N SER A 155 -9.50 1.85 1.68
CA SER A 155 -8.51 2.68 0.98
C SER A 155 -9.12 3.64 -0.05
N VAL A 156 -10.14 3.20 -0.82
CA VAL A 156 -10.85 4.10 -1.74
C VAL A 156 -11.60 5.19 -0.97
N ILE A 157 -12.24 4.87 0.16
CA ILE A 157 -12.90 5.87 1.02
C ILE A 157 -11.89 6.89 1.58
N PHE A 158 -10.72 6.44 2.07
CA PHE A 158 -9.62 7.31 2.50
C PHE A 158 -9.17 8.27 1.40
N LYS A 159 -8.99 7.76 0.17
CA LYS A 159 -8.55 8.57 -0.96
C LYS A 159 -9.66 9.52 -1.45
N THR A 160 -10.91 9.09 -1.50
CA THR A 160 -12.04 9.91 -1.98
C THR A 160 -12.38 11.06 -1.03
N PHE A 161 -12.54 10.78 0.27
CA PHE A 161 -13.07 11.78 1.21
C PHE A 161 -12.00 12.60 1.93
N ALA A 162 -10.72 12.23 1.84
CA ALA A 162 -9.64 12.93 2.54
C ALA A 162 -8.29 12.99 1.81
N GLY A 163 -8.16 12.39 0.63
CA GLY A 163 -6.89 12.36 -0.09
C GLY A 163 -5.76 11.68 0.68
N VAL A 164 -6.10 10.72 1.55
CA VAL A 164 -5.15 9.92 2.34
C VAL A 164 -4.75 8.70 1.52
N ASP A 165 -3.45 8.41 1.45
CA ASP A 165 -2.90 7.29 0.68
C ASP A 165 -2.88 6.00 1.53
N ALA A 166 -4.06 5.49 1.90
CA ALA A 166 -4.16 4.30 2.74
C ALA A 166 -3.89 3.00 1.96
N PHE A 167 -3.20 2.04 2.58
CA PHE A 167 -2.69 0.83 1.93
C PHE A 167 -2.94 -0.43 2.79
N PRO A 168 -3.53 -1.52 2.24
CA PRO A 168 -3.76 -2.78 2.96
C PRO A 168 -2.48 -3.53 3.36
N ILE A 169 -2.34 -3.84 4.65
CA ILE A 169 -1.33 -4.75 5.21
C ILE A 169 -2.07 -5.88 5.94
N CYS A 170 -2.42 -6.91 5.19
CA CYS A 170 -3.11 -8.11 5.66
C CYS A 170 -2.08 -9.13 6.17
N LEU A 171 -2.24 -9.57 7.42
CA LEU A 171 -1.23 -10.34 8.15
C LEU A 171 -1.53 -11.84 8.19
N SER A 172 -0.57 -12.67 7.80
CA SER A 172 -0.67 -14.15 7.84
C SER A 172 -0.61 -14.74 9.26
N THR A 173 -0.53 -13.89 10.29
CA THR A 173 -0.43 -14.29 11.70
C THR A 173 -1.49 -13.62 12.56
N THR A 174 -2.00 -14.38 13.53
CA THR A 174 -2.94 -13.92 14.56
C THR A 174 -2.27 -13.75 15.93
N ASP A 175 -0.95 -13.95 16.02
CA ASP A 175 -0.21 -13.78 17.27
C ASP A 175 -0.09 -12.31 17.66
N THR A 176 -0.29 -12.04 18.95
CA THR A 176 -0.36 -10.68 19.48
C THR A 176 1.00 -9.98 19.51
N SER A 177 2.10 -10.71 19.72
CA SER A 177 3.45 -10.13 19.68
C SER A 177 3.87 -9.91 18.22
N ALA A 178 3.71 -10.91 17.36
CA ALA A 178 4.11 -10.82 15.95
C ALA A 178 3.39 -9.69 15.19
N ILE A 179 2.10 -9.43 15.47
CA ILE A 179 1.36 -8.29 14.89
C ILE A 179 1.94 -6.95 15.38
N VAL A 180 2.30 -6.84 16.66
CA VAL A 180 2.89 -5.62 17.25
C VAL A 180 4.30 -5.39 16.69
N GLU A 181 5.13 -6.43 16.66
CA GLU A 181 6.49 -6.40 16.10
C GLU A 181 6.48 -6.04 14.61
N THR A 182 5.54 -6.60 13.83
CA THR A 182 5.30 -6.23 12.43
C THR A 182 4.90 -4.75 12.31
N GLY A 183 3.93 -4.29 13.10
CA GLY A 183 3.46 -2.91 13.08
C GLY A 183 4.53 -1.87 13.45
N ILE A 184 5.44 -2.22 14.38
CA ILE A 184 6.63 -1.42 14.71
C ILE A 184 7.63 -1.47 13.54
N SER A 185 7.93 -2.67 13.03
CA SER A 185 8.93 -2.86 11.98
C SER A 185 8.59 -2.09 10.70
N ILE A 186 7.32 -2.04 10.29
CA ILE A 186 6.90 -1.27 9.10
C ILE A 186 6.67 0.24 9.36
N SER A 187 6.71 0.72 10.61
CA SER A 187 6.42 2.13 10.94
C SER A 187 7.25 3.16 10.15
N PRO A 188 8.53 2.92 9.77
CA PRO A 188 9.31 3.84 8.96
C PRO A 188 8.68 4.18 7.60
N THR A 189 7.79 3.33 7.09
CA THR A 189 7.10 3.50 5.80
C THR A 189 5.88 4.42 5.89
N PHE A 190 5.17 4.42 7.03
CA PHE A 190 3.83 4.98 7.16
C PHE A 190 3.77 6.24 8.01
N GLY A 191 2.74 7.06 7.80
CA GLY A 191 2.46 8.26 8.59
C GLY A 191 1.50 8.03 9.75
N ALA A 192 0.72 6.94 9.70
CA ALA A 192 -0.16 6.47 10.77
C ALA A 192 -0.51 4.98 10.57
N ILE A 193 -1.00 4.31 11.62
CA ILE A 193 -1.51 2.93 11.56
C ILE A 193 -3.01 2.92 11.83
N CYS A 194 -3.76 2.25 10.96
CA CYS A 194 -5.18 1.95 11.06
C CYS A 194 -5.38 0.47 11.35
N LEU A 195 -5.74 0.12 12.58
CA LEU A 195 -6.05 -1.25 13.00
C LEU A 195 -7.51 -1.58 12.68
N ASP A 196 -7.76 -2.62 11.88
CA ASP A 196 -9.11 -2.98 11.45
C ASP A 196 -9.36 -4.49 11.42
N ASP A 197 -10.60 -4.89 11.69
CA ASP A 197 -11.10 -6.27 11.73
C ASP A 197 -10.21 -7.29 12.45
N ILE A 198 -9.68 -6.86 13.61
CA ILE A 198 -8.93 -7.71 14.55
C ILE A 198 -9.83 -8.08 15.73
N SER A 199 -9.95 -9.37 16.01
CA SER A 199 -10.86 -9.91 17.01
C SER A 199 -10.53 -9.53 18.47
N SER A 200 -11.60 -9.38 19.27
CA SER A 200 -11.53 -9.04 20.69
C SER A 200 -11.22 -10.27 21.57
N PRO A 201 -10.31 -10.19 22.56
CA PRO A 201 -9.72 -8.98 23.12
C PRO A 201 -8.32 -8.62 22.58
N ARG A 202 -7.72 -9.41 21.67
CA ARG A 202 -6.31 -9.19 21.26
C ARG A 202 -6.08 -7.83 20.61
N ALA A 203 -7.05 -7.32 19.86
CA ALA A 203 -7.00 -5.99 19.27
C ALA A 203 -6.71 -4.85 20.27
N PHE A 204 -7.20 -4.94 21.51
CA PHE A 204 -6.86 -3.95 22.54
C PHE A 204 -5.40 -4.03 22.96
N THR A 205 -4.85 -5.24 23.10
CA THR A 205 -3.44 -5.44 23.43
C THR A 205 -2.53 -5.00 22.29
N ILE A 206 -2.92 -5.25 21.04
CA ILE A 206 -2.22 -4.78 19.85
C ILE A 206 -2.20 -3.24 19.81
N ALA A 207 -3.37 -2.60 19.92
CA ALA A 207 -3.49 -1.14 19.94
C ALA A 207 -2.73 -0.47 21.10
N ASP A 208 -2.84 -1.01 22.31
CA ASP A 208 -2.23 -0.47 23.53
C ASP A 208 -0.70 -0.64 23.58
N ASN A 209 -0.12 -1.60 22.85
CA ASN A 209 1.33 -1.69 22.67
C ASN A 209 1.82 -0.82 21.50
N LEU A 210 1.09 -0.79 20.38
CA LEU A 210 1.46 0.05 19.23
C LEU A 210 1.40 1.56 19.57
N ASP A 211 0.38 2.06 20.29
CA ASP A 211 0.31 3.47 20.76
C ASP A 211 1.45 3.86 21.72
N LYS A 212 2.22 2.89 22.22
CA LYS A 212 3.38 3.11 23.11
C LYS A 212 4.74 2.91 22.43
N ALA A 213 4.77 2.16 21.32
CA ALA A 213 6.01 1.73 20.68
C ALA A 213 6.24 2.34 19.29
N ALA A 214 5.18 2.72 18.57
CA ALA A 214 5.29 3.36 17.27
C ALA A 214 5.70 4.85 17.39
N ASP A 215 6.39 5.38 16.38
CA ASP A 215 6.70 6.80 16.23
C ASP A 215 5.58 7.61 15.55
N ILE A 216 4.44 6.95 15.29
CA ILE A 216 3.30 7.43 14.48
C ILE A 216 1.96 7.06 15.16
N PRO A 217 0.89 7.85 14.95
CA PRO A 217 -0.37 7.66 15.64
C PRO A 217 -1.08 6.37 15.22
N VAL A 218 -1.63 5.68 16.21
CA VAL A 218 -2.35 4.41 16.04
C VAL A 218 -3.83 4.64 16.31
N PHE A 219 -4.68 4.23 15.38
CA PHE A 219 -6.13 4.36 15.46
C PHE A 219 -6.77 3.04 15.04
N SER A 220 -7.91 2.69 15.64
CA SER A 220 -8.70 1.54 15.19
C SER A 220 -10.08 2.00 14.76
N ASN A 221 -10.53 1.61 13.56
CA ASN A 221 -11.84 1.99 13.05
C ASN A 221 -12.95 1.36 13.88
N GLN A 222 -12.89 0.04 14.10
CA GLN A 222 -13.86 -0.66 14.93
C GLN A 222 -13.92 -0.12 16.39
N HIS A 223 -12.78 0.28 16.99
CA HIS A 223 -12.71 0.78 18.37
C HIS A 223 -12.99 2.28 18.52
N HIS A 224 -12.15 3.14 17.92
CA HIS A 224 -12.22 4.59 18.04
C HIS A 224 -13.21 5.20 17.04
N GLY A 225 -13.23 4.72 15.80
CA GLY A 225 -14.13 5.20 14.74
C GLY A 225 -15.60 5.04 15.14
N THR A 226 -16.00 3.83 15.51
CA THR A 226 -17.36 3.55 16.01
C THR A 226 -17.71 4.36 17.25
N ALA A 227 -16.76 4.57 18.17
CA ALA A 227 -16.99 5.37 19.37
C ALA A 227 -17.30 6.84 19.05
N ILE A 228 -16.51 7.47 18.15
CA ILE A 228 -16.71 8.85 17.69
C ILE A 228 -18.06 8.99 16.97
N LEU A 229 -18.37 8.05 16.07
CA LEU A 229 -19.62 7.98 15.31
C LEU A 229 -20.84 7.92 16.23
N VAL A 230 -20.83 7.00 17.20
CA VAL A 230 -21.95 6.82 18.14
C VAL A 230 -22.11 8.03 19.06
N LEU A 231 -21.02 8.62 19.57
CA LEU A 231 -21.10 9.83 20.39
C LEU A 231 -21.65 11.03 19.59
N GLY A 232 -21.21 11.20 18.34
CA GLY A 232 -21.71 12.27 17.45
C GLY A 232 -23.20 12.14 17.16
N ALA A 233 -23.65 10.96 16.75
CA ALA A 233 -25.06 10.67 16.53
C ALA A 233 -25.89 10.82 17.82
N LEU A 234 -25.36 10.39 18.97
CA LEU A 234 -26.05 10.49 20.26
C LEU A 234 -26.27 11.95 20.70
N TYR A 235 -25.31 12.86 20.49
CA TYR A 235 -25.53 14.28 20.78
C TYR A 235 -26.75 14.85 20.03
N ASN A 236 -26.93 14.49 18.77
CA ASN A 236 -28.08 14.94 17.97
C ASN A 236 -29.38 14.20 18.32
N ALA A 237 -29.33 12.90 18.59
CA ALA A 237 -30.49 12.15 19.09
C ALA A 237 -31.01 12.72 20.44
N LEU A 238 -30.11 13.09 21.34
CA LEU A 238 -30.44 13.70 22.64
C LEU A 238 -31.12 15.06 22.50
N LYS A 239 -30.68 15.92 21.55
CA LYS A 239 -31.38 17.16 21.19
C LYS A 239 -32.82 16.87 20.74
N VAL A 240 -33.04 15.90 19.86
CA VAL A 240 -34.37 15.54 19.31
C VAL A 240 -35.35 15.09 20.41
N VAL A 241 -34.87 14.40 21.45
CA VAL A 241 -35.71 13.95 22.58
C VAL A 241 -35.68 14.90 23.78
N GLY A 242 -34.94 16.01 23.72
CA GLY A 242 -34.84 17.01 24.79
C GLY A 242 -34.11 16.55 26.06
N LYS A 243 -33.23 15.53 25.98
CA LYS A 243 -32.52 14.94 27.14
C LYS A 243 -31.04 15.37 27.18
N GLN A 244 -30.40 15.25 28.34
CA GLN A 244 -28.98 15.56 28.54
C GLN A 244 -28.14 14.28 28.66
N LEU A 245 -26.90 14.31 28.16
CA LEU A 245 -26.00 13.14 28.13
C LEU A 245 -25.69 12.56 29.53
N GLU A 246 -25.71 13.41 30.56
CA GLU A 246 -25.36 13.01 31.93
C GLU A 246 -26.53 12.51 32.78
N ASP A 247 -27.77 12.65 32.30
CA ASP A 247 -28.98 12.21 32.99
C ASP A 247 -29.53 10.88 32.44
N VAL A 248 -29.24 10.55 31.17
CA VAL A 248 -29.81 9.37 30.48
C VAL A 248 -29.29 8.03 30.97
N SER A 249 -30.18 7.03 30.96
CA SER A 249 -29.87 5.62 31.12
C SER A 249 -29.58 4.95 29.76
N VAL A 250 -28.36 4.45 29.59
CA VAL A 250 -27.86 3.84 28.34
C VAL A 250 -27.63 2.34 28.54
N VAL A 251 -28.23 1.52 27.67
CA VAL A 251 -28.07 0.07 27.65
C VAL A 251 -27.45 -0.35 26.33
N MET A 252 -26.37 -1.11 26.39
CA MET A 252 -25.64 -1.57 25.21
C MET A 252 -25.70 -3.09 25.09
N SER A 253 -25.90 -3.60 23.86
CA SER A 253 -25.66 -5.01 23.54
C SER A 253 -24.37 -5.13 22.75
N GLY A 254 -23.45 -5.95 23.23
CA GLY A 254 -22.15 -6.17 22.57
C GLY A 254 -20.99 -5.76 23.46
N ALA A 255 -20.11 -6.72 23.74
CA ALA A 255 -18.89 -6.54 24.51
C ALA A 255 -17.65 -7.00 23.70
N GLY A 256 -17.72 -6.84 22.37
CA GLY A 256 -16.59 -6.93 21.45
C GLY A 256 -15.78 -5.63 21.43
N ILE A 257 -14.96 -5.43 20.40
CA ILE A 257 -14.07 -4.26 20.31
C ILE A 257 -14.85 -2.93 20.28
N ALA A 258 -15.86 -2.82 19.41
CA ALA A 258 -16.67 -1.61 19.25
C ALA A 258 -17.50 -1.28 20.49
N GLY A 259 -18.24 -2.24 21.05
CA GLY A 259 -19.08 -2.02 22.23
C GLY A 259 -18.30 -1.57 23.46
N ILE A 260 -17.10 -2.11 23.67
CA ILE A 260 -16.20 -1.66 24.74
C ILE A 260 -15.64 -0.25 24.45
N GLY A 261 -15.26 0.07 23.20
CA GLY A 261 -14.77 1.40 22.82
C GLY A 261 -15.82 2.49 23.00
N VAL A 262 -17.01 2.25 22.47
CA VAL A 262 -18.19 3.12 22.62
C VAL A 262 -18.51 3.34 24.10
N ALA A 263 -18.64 2.27 24.91
CA ALA A 263 -18.91 2.41 26.34
C ALA A 263 -17.85 3.27 27.06
N ARG A 264 -16.56 3.00 26.80
CA ARG A 264 -15.44 3.74 27.41
C ARG A 264 -15.39 5.21 27.01
N LEU A 265 -15.81 5.57 25.78
CA LEU A 265 -15.89 6.95 25.35
C LEU A 265 -17.15 7.65 25.89
N LEU A 266 -18.31 6.99 25.90
CA LEU A 266 -19.56 7.55 26.43
C LEU A 266 -19.45 7.90 27.92
N THR A 267 -18.90 7.00 28.75
CA THR A 267 -18.60 7.30 30.17
C THR A 267 -17.65 8.51 30.30
N ARG A 268 -16.62 8.59 29.45
CA ARG A 268 -15.64 9.71 29.45
C ARG A 268 -16.19 11.03 28.90
N ALA A 269 -17.26 10.98 28.10
CA ALA A 269 -17.95 12.15 27.57
C ALA A 269 -19.04 12.69 28.52
N GLY A 270 -19.51 11.87 29.47
CA GLY A 270 -20.40 12.30 30.55
C GLY A 270 -21.53 11.33 30.92
N VAL A 271 -21.73 10.22 30.22
CA VAL A 271 -22.80 9.26 30.53
C VAL A 271 -22.53 8.60 31.89
N ARG A 272 -23.42 8.86 32.87
CA ARG A 272 -23.31 8.32 34.23
C ARG A 272 -23.93 6.91 34.34
N ASN A 273 -25.12 6.73 33.77
CA ASN A 273 -25.89 5.49 33.87
C ASN A 273 -25.71 4.60 32.62
N LEU A 274 -24.59 3.88 32.49
CA LEU A 274 -24.32 2.99 31.35
C LEU A 274 -24.22 1.52 31.78
N VAL A 275 -24.92 0.61 31.09
CA VAL A 275 -24.82 -0.86 31.28
C VAL A 275 -24.49 -1.56 29.95
N VAL A 276 -23.43 -2.37 29.92
CA VAL A 276 -23.07 -3.21 28.76
C VAL A 276 -23.52 -4.65 29.00
N CYS A 277 -24.14 -5.28 28.01
CA CYS A 277 -24.59 -6.67 28.03
C CYS A 277 -23.81 -7.53 27.05
N ASP A 278 -23.66 -8.82 27.37
CA ASP A 278 -23.24 -9.86 26.42
C ASP A 278 -24.26 -11.03 26.35
N ARG A 279 -23.92 -12.11 25.65
CA ARG A 279 -24.77 -13.31 25.47
C ARG A 279 -25.10 -14.10 26.76
N ALA A 280 -24.73 -13.59 27.93
CA ALA A 280 -25.21 -14.06 29.24
C ALA A 280 -25.63 -12.88 30.16
N GLY A 281 -26.19 -11.82 29.57
CA GLY A 281 -26.75 -10.68 30.31
C GLY A 281 -25.76 -9.58 30.65
N ALA A 282 -26.14 -8.74 31.60
CA ALA A 282 -25.39 -7.56 32.03
C ALA A 282 -23.98 -7.89 32.55
N ILE A 283 -23.01 -7.06 32.17
CA ILE A 283 -21.66 -7.05 32.71
C ILE A 283 -21.63 -6.19 33.97
N HIS A 284 -21.09 -6.74 35.05
CA HIS A 284 -20.94 -6.10 36.36
C HIS A 284 -19.66 -6.59 37.04
N GLN A 285 -19.24 -5.94 38.13
CA GLN A 285 -18.05 -6.36 38.88
C GLN A 285 -18.27 -7.73 39.51
N TYR A 286 -17.21 -8.53 39.58
CA TYR A 286 -17.22 -9.89 40.16
C TYR A 286 -18.18 -10.90 39.50
N ARG A 287 -18.69 -10.60 38.29
CA ARG A 287 -19.41 -11.57 37.44
C ARG A 287 -18.51 -12.80 37.19
N PRO A 288 -18.94 -14.03 37.54
CA PRO A 288 -18.05 -15.20 37.51
C PRO A 288 -17.79 -15.71 36.08
N ASP A 289 -18.79 -15.67 35.21
CA ASP A 289 -18.77 -16.39 33.92
C ASP A 289 -18.58 -15.47 32.71
N ARG A 290 -17.97 -16.03 31.65
CA ARG A 290 -17.79 -15.42 30.32
C ARG A 290 -17.08 -14.05 30.30
N MET A 291 -16.38 -13.71 31.38
CA MET A 291 -15.54 -12.53 31.49
C MET A 291 -14.16 -12.73 30.85
N ASN A 292 -13.59 -11.65 30.31
CA ASN A 292 -12.19 -11.54 29.93
C ASN A 292 -11.61 -10.24 30.53
N TRP A 293 -10.32 -9.98 30.39
CA TRP A 293 -9.68 -8.82 31.03
C TRP A 293 -10.28 -7.47 30.59
N ALA A 294 -10.69 -7.33 29.32
CA ALA A 294 -11.29 -6.12 28.78
C ALA A 294 -12.71 -5.89 29.31
N LYS A 295 -13.54 -6.94 29.36
CA LYS A 295 -14.85 -6.91 30.04
C LYS A 295 -14.71 -6.57 31.53
N SER A 296 -13.70 -7.12 32.21
CA SER A 296 -13.38 -6.84 33.61
C SER A 296 -12.83 -5.43 33.85
N TYR A 297 -12.44 -4.71 32.80
CA TYR A 297 -12.13 -3.28 32.84
C TYR A 297 -13.41 -2.45 32.67
N VAL A 298 -14.23 -2.75 31.66
CA VAL A 298 -15.54 -2.08 31.45
C VAL A 298 -16.48 -2.26 32.64
N ALA A 299 -16.49 -3.43 33.28
CA ALA A 299 -17.23 -3.68 34.52
C ALA A 299 -16.86 -2.72 35.68
N LYS A 300 -15.70 -2.05 35.64
CA LYS A 300 -15.27 -1.07 36.64
C LYS A 300 -15.59 0.38 36.26
N GLU A 301 -15.76 0.66 34.96
CA GLU A 301 -16.10 1.98 34.41
C GLU A 301 -17.58 2.14 34.08
N THR A 302 -18.39 1.08 34.25
CA THR A 302 -19.81 1.03 33.87
C THR A 302 -20.60 0.21 34.89
N ASN A 303 -21.93 0.32 34.84
CA ASN A 303 -22.88 -0.40 35.68
C ASN A 303 -22.57 -0.25 37.19
N GLU A 304 -22.41 1.00 37.66
CA GLU A 304 -22.06 1.32 39.05
C GLU A 304 -23.00 0.63 40.06
N LEU A 305 -24.30 0.60 39.74
CA LEU A 305 -25.37 -0.03 40.52
C LEU A 305 -25.31 -1.57 40.57
N GLN A 306 -24.37 -2.21 39.88
CA GLN A 306 -24.20 -3.67 39.79
C GLN A 306 -25.49 -4.40 39.34
N ARG A 307 -26.25 -3.83 38.40
CA ARG A 307 -27.43 -4.47 37.81
C ARG A 307 -27.02 -5.79 37.16
N SER A 308 -27.79 -6.83 37.41
CA SER A 308 -27.67 -8.15 36.78
C SER A 308 -29.02 -8.59 36.22
N GLY A 309 -28.99 -9.40 35.17
CA GLY A 309 -30.19 -9.79 34.40
C GLY A 309 -29.90 -9.91 32.91
N SER A 310 -30.93 -10.28 32.16
CA SER A 310 -31.00 -10.32 30.70
C SER A 310 -30.94 -8.93 30.05
N LEU A 311 -30.79 -8.88 28.72
CA LEU A 311 -30.84 -7.61 27.98
C LEU A 311 -32.22 -6.92 28.11
N GLU A 312 -33.30 -7.70 28.09
CA GLU A 312 -34.68 -7.21 28.29
C GLU A 312 -34.84 -6.52 29.67
N GLU A 313 -34.40 -7.17 30.74
CA GLU A 313 -34.41 -6.60 32.10
C GLU A 313 -33.50 -5.37 32.26
N MET A 314 -32.49 -5.21 31.40
CA MET A 314 -31.65 -4.02 31.38
C MET A 314 -32.31 -2.87 30.61
N MET A 315 -32.86 -3.14 29.42
CA MET A 315 -33.52 -2.17 28.55
C MET A 315 -34.78 -1.54 29.16
N LYS A 316 -35.45 -2.24 30.08
CA LYS A 316 -36.59 -1.67 30.80
C LYS A 316 -36.22 -0.35 31.49
N ASP A 317 -37.06 0.66 31.31
CA ASP A 317 -36.90 2.03 31.82
C ASP A 317 -35.62 2.75 31.35
N ALA A 318 -34.94 2.27 30.30
CA ALA A 318 -33.76 2.92 29.72
C ALA A 318 -34.11 3.97 28.66
N ASP A 319 -33.29 5.03 28.51
CA ASP A 319 -33.50 6.08 27.51
C ASP A 319 -32.91 5.75 26.14
N VAL A 320 -31.80 5.01 26.13
CA VAL A 320 -30.98 4.75 24.94
C VAL A 320 -30.62 3.27 24.88
N PHE A 321 -30.87 2.64 23.73
CA PHE A 321 -30.31 1.34 23.37
C PHE A 321 -29.25 1.48 22.27
N ILE A 322 -28.12 0.77 22.41
CA ILE A 322 -27.05 0.72 21.42
C ILE A 322 -26.63 -0.74 21.18
N GLY A 323 -27.04 -1.30 20.05
CA GLY A 323 -26.66 -2.63 19.57
C GLY A 323 -25.38 -2.59 18.73
N LEU A 324 -24.40 -3.39 19.12
CA LEU A 324 -23.08 -3.59 18.49
C LEU A 324 -22.70 -5.07 18.59
N SER A 325 -23.60 -5.95 18.15
CA SER A 325 -23.61 -7.37 18.53
C SER A 325 -24.02 -8.36 17.42
N THR A 326 -25.31 -8.67 17.29
CA THR A 326 -25.86 -9.63 16.31
C THR A 326 -27.31 -9.27 16.04
N GLY A 327 -27.78 -9.48 14.80
CA GLY A 327 -29.18 -9.20 14.43
C GLY A 327 -30.24 -10.01 15.19
N ASP A 328 -31.48 -9.53 15.13
CA ASP A 328 -32.71 -10.16 15.67
C ASP A 328 -32.68 -10.53 17.17
N ILE A 329 -32.06 -9.69 18.01
CA ILE A 329 -32.00 -9.91 19.47
C ILE A 329 -32.85 -8.91 20.30
N VAL A 330 -33.46 -7.91 19.67
CA VAL A 330 -34.35 -6.93 20.32
C VAL A 330 -35.74 -6.99 19.69
N THR A 331 -36.77 -7.06 20.54
CA THR A 331 -38.18 -7.16 20.11
C THR A 331 -38.93 -5.83 20.27
N GLU A 332 -40.08 -5.71 19.59
CA GLU A 332 -41.02 -4.60 19.78
C GLU A 332 -41.37 -4.39 21.27
N ALA A 333 -41.58 -5.49 22.01
CA ALA A 333 -41.95 -5.46 23.43
C ALA A 333 -40.82 -4.92 24.31
N MET A 334 -39.56 -5.26 24.00
CA MET A 334 -38.38 -4.72 24.69
C MET A 334 -38.26 -3.21 24.48
N VAL A 335 -38.43 -2.72 23.25
CA VAL A 335 -38.44 -1.28 22.95
C VAL A 335 -39.63 -0.58 23.62
N ARG A 336 -40.80 -1.22 23.65
CA ARG A 336 -42.01 -0.73 24.36
C ARG A 336 -41.85 -0.69 25.89
N SER A 337 -40.82 -1.33 26.44
CA SER A 337 -40.49 -1.31 27.87
C SER A 337 -39.49 -0.20 28.28
N MET A 338 -38.94 0.52 27.30
CA MET A 338 -37.99 1.63 27.52
C MET A 338 -38.67 2.89 28.06
N ALA A 339 -37.88 3.88 28.48
CA ALA A 339 -38.35 5.19 28.91
C ALA A 339 -39.04 5.98 27.75
N PRO A 340 -39.90 6.97 28.05
CA PRO A 340 -40.56 7.79 27.03
C PRO A 340 -39.58 8.49 26.07
N ASP A 341 -39.97 8.60 24.81
CA ASP A 341 -39.11 9.02 23.68
C ASP A 341 -37.73 8.29 23.69
N PRO A 342 -37.71 6.96 23.49
CA PRO A 342 -36.48 6.18 23.51
C PRO A 342 -35.68 6.31 22.20
N ILE A 343 -34.36 6.26 22.32
CA ILE A 343 -33.39 6.28 21.22
C ILE A 343 -32.91 4.83 20.99
N VAL A 344 -32.97 4.34 19.76
CA VAL A 344 -32.59 2.95 19.40
C VAL A 344 -31.58 2.96 18.26
N PHE A 345 -30.30 2.70 18.58
CA PHE A 345 -29.26 2.47 17.59
C PHE A 345 -29.04 0.95 17.46
N ALA A 346 -29.38 0.36 16.32
CA ALA A 346 -29.25 -1.08 16.04
C ALA A 346 -28.20 -1.27 14.94
N LEU A 347 -26.92 -1.32 15.33
CA LEU A 347 -25.79 -1.11 14.44
C LEU A 347 -25.15 -2.40 13.92
N ALA A 348 -25.66 -3.58 14.28
CA ALA A 348 -25.21 -4.82 13.66
C ALA A 348 -25.47 -4.85 12.14
N VAL A 349 -24.53 -5.45 11.41
CA VAL A 349 -24.56 -5.66 9.95
C VAL A 349 -24.19 -7.11 9.64
N PRO A 350 -24.71 -7.70 8.54
CA PRO A 350 -25.68 -7.14 7.58
C PRO A 350 -27.12 -7.09 8.11
N GLN A 351 -27.38 -7.53 9.36
CA GLN A 351 -28.70 -7.57 9.99
C GLN A 351 -28.68 -6.86 11.37
N PRO A 352 -29.52 -5.84 11.60
CA PRO A 352 -29.54 -5.05 12.82
C PRO A 352 -30.20 -5.79 13.99
N GLU A 353 -29.88 -5.42 15.24
CA GLU A 353 -30.48 -5.99 16.45
C GLU A 353 -32.02 -5.99 16.47
N VAL A 354 -32.63 -4.99 15.81
CA VAL A 354 -34.08 -4.84 15.58
C VAL A 354 -34.29 -4.04 14.29
N ALA A 355 -35.26 -4.43 13.47
CA ALA A 355 -35.59 -3.68 12.25
C ALA A 355 -36.26 -2.33 12.58
N PRO A 356 -35.97 -1.23 11.85
CA PRO A 356 -36.39 0.12 12.27
C PRO A 356 -37.89 0.35 12.39
N GLU A 357 -38.70 -0.31 11.58
CA GLU A 357 -40.16 -0.31 11.67
C GLU A 357 -40.67 -1.01 12.94
N VAL A 358 -40.00 -2.08 13.39
CA VAL A 358 -40.30 -2.78 14.66
C VAL A 358 -39.91 -1.91 15.86
N ALA A 359 -38.77 -1.21 15.79
CA ALA A 359 -38.38 -0.24 16.82
C ALA A 359 -39.39 0.93 16.91
N ARG A 360 -39.84 1.47 15.77
CA ARG A 360 -40.88 2.52 15.72
C ARG A 360 -42.23 2.02 16.23
N ALA A 361 -42.64 0.79 15.90
CA ALA A 361 -43.86 0.18 16.44
C ALA A 361 -43.81 0.02 17.98
N GLY A 362 -42.64 -0.30 18.53
CA GLY A 362 -42.38 -0.30 19.97
C GLY A 362 -42.44 1.09 20.62
N GLY A 363 -42.25 2.16 19.84
CA GLY A 363 -42.36 3.55 20.27
C GLY A 363 -41.07 4.37 20.19
N ALA A 364 -40.01 3.86 19.55
CA ALA A 364 -38.75 4.58 19.40
C ALA A 364 -38.92 5.91 18.66
N LYS A 365 -38.42 6.99 19.28
CA LYS A 365 -38.49 8.36 18.76
C LYS A 365 -37.35 8.68 17.77
N VAL A 366 -36.22 8.02 17.95
CA VAL A 366 -35.04 8.11 17.08
C VAL A 366 -34.56 6.69 16.82
N VAL A 367 -34.37 6.33 15.54
CA VAL A 367 -33.86 5.01 15.15
C VAL A 367 -32.73 5.16 14.14
N ALA A 368 -31.61 4.47 14.36
CA ALA A 368 -30.45 4.45 13.47
C ALA A 368 -29.88 3.04 13.32
N THR A 369 -29.21 2.75 12.19
CA THR A 369 -28.62 1.43 11.91
C THR A 369 -27.29 1.53 11.18
N GLY A 370 -26.50 0.45 11.16
CA GLY A 370 -25.30 0.34 10.31
C GLY A 370 -25.60 0.05 8.83
N ARG A 371 -26.87 0.03 8.42
CA ARG A 371 -27.32 -0.38 7.09
C ARG A 371 -27.66 0.81 6.19
N SER A 372 -27.23 0.74 4.93
CA SER A 372 -27.29 1.84 3.94
C SER A 372 -28.68 2.09 3.33
N ASP A 373 -29.64 1.18 3.53
CA ASP A 373 -31.02 1.28 3.09
C ASP A 373 -31.94 2.08 4.06
N TYR A 374 -31.40 2.63 5.16
CA TYR A 374 -32.15 3.42 6.14
C TYR A 374 -31.62 4.86 6.29
N GLN A 375 -32.53 5.82 6.56
CA GLN A 375 -32.23 7.26 6.56
C GLN A 375 -31.11 7.67 7.54
N ASN A 376 -31.16 7.16 8.77
CA ASN A 376 -30.06 7.29 9.73
C ASN A 376 -29.07 6.11 9.57
N THR A 377 -28.37 6.06 8.44
CA THR A 377 -27.20 5.18 8.27
C THR A 377 -26.06 5.71 9.14
N MET A 378 -25.53 4.89 10.05
CA MET A 378 -24.36 5.20 10.85
C MET A 378 -23.20 4.31 10.42
N ASP A 379 -22.28 4.87 9.64
CA ASP A 379 -21.09 4.18 9.14
C ASP A 379 -19.79 4.95 9.47
N VAL A 380 -18.68 4.21 9.65
CA VAL A 380 -17.39 4.78 10.11
C VAL A 380 -16.64 5.59 9.04
N SER A 381 -17.03 5.51 7.76
CA SER A 381 -16.55 6.39 6.69
C SER A 381 -16.83 7.88 6.94
N LEU A 382 -17.82 8.20 7.77
CA LEU A 382 -18.07 9.57 8.27
C LEU A 382 -17.01 10.08 9.26
N VAL A 383 -16.13 9.20 9.75
CA VAL A 383 -15.16 9.52 10.80
C VAL A 383 -13.72 9.37 10.30
N PHE A 384 -13.32 8.18 9.86
CA PHE A 384 -11.89 7.88 9.69
C PHE A 384 -11.17 8.77 8.65
N PRO A 385 -11.74 9.16 7.50
CA PRO A 385 -11.02 9.98 6.52
C PRO A 385 -10.62 11.35 7.12
N GLY A 386 -11.56 12.00 7.82
CA GLY A 386 -11.30 13.26 8.51
C GLY A 386 -10.31 13.10 9.67
N VAL A 387 -10.46 12.05 10.48
CA VAL A 387 -9.55 11.81 11.62
C VAL A 387 -8.10 11.64 11.15
N PHE A 388 -7.83 10.75 10.19
CA PHE A 388 -6.47 10.52 9.71
C PHE A 388 -5.88 11.74 8.97
N ARG A 389 -6.68 12.47 8.19
CA ARG A 389 -6.25 13.76 7.60
C ARG A 389 -5.75 14.73 8.67
N GLY A 390 -6.52 14.89 9.75
CA GLY A 390 -6.16 15.77 10.86
C GLY A 390 -4.90 15.30 11.61
N LEU A 391 -4.75 13.99 11.82
CA LEU A 391 -3.53 13.40 12.43
C LEU A 391 -2.28 13.64 11.55
N LEU A 392 -2.37 13.35 10.25
CA LEU A 392 -1.26 13.47 9.30
C LEU A 392 -0.80 14.92 9.09
N ASP A 393 -1.74 15.86 8.88
CA ASP A 393 -1.37 17.25 8.60
C ASP A 393 -0.87 18.00 9.85
N SER A 394 -1.36 17.68 11.04
CA SER A 394 -0.79 18.20 12.30
C SER A 394 0.48 17.47 12.75
N GLY A 395 0.83 16.34 12.12
CA GLY A 395 1.90 15.46 12.58
C GLY A 395 1.67 14.99 14.02
N ALA A 396 0.42 14.69 14.38
CA ALA A 396 0.06 14.29 15.73
C ALA A 396 0.69 12.93 16.07
N ARG A 397 1.47 12.86 17.15
CA ARG A 397 2.17 11.62 17.54
C ARG A 397 1.24 10.50 18.00
N ASN A 398 0.10 10.85 18.60
CA ASN A 398 -0.88 9.91 19.14
C ASN A 398 -2.30 10.46 18.98
N ILE A 399 -3.33 9.61 18.98
CA ILE A 399 -4.71 10.08 19.20
C ILE A 399 -5.04 10.14 20.70
N ARG A 400 -5.72 11.21 21.14
CA ARG A 400 -6.12 11.41 22.54
C ARG A 400 -7.61 11.69 22.67
N LEU A 401 -8.15 11.47 23.86
CA LEU A 401 -9.58 11.63 24.20
C LEU A 401 -10.19 12.96 23.71
N ARG A 402 -9.45 14.08 23.85
CA ARG A 402 -9.89 15.41 23.36
C ARG A 402 -10.16 15.41 21.86
N MET A 403 -9.30 14.77 21.06
CA MET A 403 -9.47 14.68 19.61
C MET A 403 -10.72 13.87 19.24
N MET A 404 -10.97 12.76 19.94
CA MET A 404 -12.15 11.92 19.71
C MET A 404 -13.46 12.66 20.04
N ILE A 405 -13.49 13.38 21.17
CA ILE A 405 -14.64 14.21 21.55
C ILE A 405 -14.84 15.37 20.56
N TYR A 406 -13.76 15.99 20.08
CA TYR A 406 -13.85 17.09 19.10
C TYR A 406 -14.29 16.59 17.71
N ALA A 407 -13.82 15.41 17.28
CA ALA A 407 -14.34 14.74 16.08
C ALA A 407 -15.85 14.42 16.19
N ALA A 408 -16.30 13.93 17.35
CA ALA A 408 -17.71 13.63 17.60
C ALA A 408 -18.59 14.89 17.59
N HIS A 409 -18.12 15.98 18.20
CA HIS A 409 -18.81 17.28 18.12
C HIS A 409 -18.83 17.86 16.70
N ALA A 410 -17.76 17.72 15.92
CA ALA A 410 -17.72 18.16 14.53
C ALA A 410 -18.70 17.37 13.67
N LEU A 411 -18.75 16.04 13.80
CA LEU A 411 -19.72 15.18 13.13
C LEU A 411 -21.17 15.55 13.50
N ALA A 412 -21.45 15.74 14.79
CA ALA A 412 -22.77 16.17 15.26
C ALA A 412 -23.16 17.54 14.67
N GLY A 413 -22.22 18.50 14.65
CA GLY A 413 -22.42 19.85 14.12
C GLY A 413 -22.63 19.95 12.61
N MET A 414 -22.49 18.85 11.85
CA MET A 414 -22.78 18.83 10.42
C MET A 414 -24.28 18.76 10.09
N VAL A 415 -25.11 18.25 11.00
CA VAL A 415 -26.57 18.37 10.93
C VAL A 415 -26.95 19.66 11.64
N ARG A 416 -27.62 20.57 10.91
CA ARG A 416 -28.05 21.85 11.47
C ARG A 416 -29.25 21.66 12.40
N ASP A 417 -29.36 22.52 13.42
CA ASP A 417 -30.49 22.47 14.36
C ASP A 417 -31.87 22.73 13.71
N ASP A 418 -31.91 23.32 12.51
CA ASP A 418 -33.13 23.49 11.70
C ASP A 418 -33.39 22.36 10.69
N GLU A 419 -32.42 21.45 10.49
CA GLU A 419 -32.57 20.21 9.69
C GLU A 419 -32.78 18.97 10.58
N LEU A 420 -32.55 19.09 11.89
CA LEU A 420 -32.47 17.98 12.83
C LEU A 420 -33.84 17.39 13.22
N HIS A 421 -34.08 16.13 12.87
CA HIS A 421 -35.24 15.35 13.32
C HIS A 421 -34.89 13.88 13.61
N GLY A 422 -35.85 13.09 14.09
CA GLY A 422 -35.63 11.69 14.52
C GLY A 422 -35.17 10.73 13.42
N ASP A 423 -35.22 11.17 12.16
CA ASP A 423 -34.84 10.41 10.96
C ASP A 423 -33.64 11.04 10.22
N TYR A 424 -33.09 12.13 10.77
CA TYR A 424 -31.86 12.79 10.30
C TYR A 424 -31.08 13.36 11.50
N ILE A 425 -30.32 12.48 12.19
CA ILE A 425 -29.43 12.83 13.31
C ILE A 425 -27.94 12.82 12.93
N VAL A 426 -27.61 12.26 11.76
CA VAL A 426 -26.25 12.00 11.28
C VAL A 426 -26.16 12.43 9.80
N PRO A 427 -25.07 13.09 9.35
CA PRO A 427 -24.93 13.46 7.95
C PRO A 427 -24.81 12.23 7.05
N ARG A 428 -25.20 12.36 5.77
CA ARG A 428 -25.06 11.30 4.78
C ARG A 428 -23.59 11.12 4.39
N ILE A 429 -23.19 9.92 3.95
CA ILE A 429 -21.79 9.61 3.59
C ILE A 429 -21.25 10.54 2.49
N PHE A 430 -22.09 10.97 1.54
CA PHE A 430 -21.74 11.95 0.51
C PHE A 430 -21.76 13.42 0.97
N ASP A 431 -21.89 13.71 2.26
CA ASP A 431 -21.66 15.06 2.79
C ASP A 431 -20.15 15.36 2.85
N PHE A 432 -19.63 15.81 1.72
CA PHE A 432 -18.24 16.21 1.51
C PHE A 432 -17.71 17.30 2.47
N ARG A 433 -18.56 17.91 3.30
CA ARG A 433 -18.17 18.85 4.37
C ARG A 433 -17.66 18.15 5.64
N VAL A 434 -18.03 16.88 5.86
CA VAL A 434 -17.77 16.13 7.10
C VAL A 434 -16.28 15.91 7.32
N ALA A 435 -15.57 15.32 6.36
CA ALA A 435 -14.14 15.02 6.53
C ALA A 435 -13.27 16.28 6.77
N PRO A 436 -13.47 17.42 6.05
CA PRO A 436 -12.84 18.70 6.40
C PRO A 436 -13.13 19.16 7.83
N ALA A 437 -14.39 19.10 8.28
CA ALA A 437 -14.79 19.53 9.63
C ALA A 437 -14.16 18.66 10.73
N VAL A 438 -14.19 17.34 10.55
CA VAL A 438 -13.58 16.37 11.47
C VAL A 438 -12.05 16.52 11.50
N ALA A 439 -11.39 16.72 10.35
CA ALA A 439 -9.94 16.96 10.27
C ALA A 439 -9.54 18.23 11.04
N SER A 440 -10.26 19.33 10.82
CA SER A 440 -10.08 20.59 11.54
C SER A 440 -10.20 20.42 13.06
N ALA A 441 -11.23 19.71 13.51
CA ALA A 441 -11.48 19.44 14.92
C ALA A 441 -10.42 18.53 15.57
N VAL A 442 -9.89 17.55 14.83
CA VAL A 442 -8.77 16.70 15.28
C VAL A 442 -7.46 17.48 15.37
N VAL A 443 -7.14 18.33 14.38
CA VAL A 443 -5.97 19.24 14.43
C VAL A 443 -6.04 20.13 15.67
N ARG A 444 -7.20 20.75 15.92
CA ARG A 444 -7.44 21.53 17.13
C ARG A 444 -7.21 20.70 18.41
N GLY A 445 -7.76 19.49 18.45
CA GLY A 445 -7.58 18.56 19.57
C GLY A 445 -6.12 18.14 19.79
N ALA A 446 -5.32 18.02 18.72
CA ALA A 446 -3.90 17.67 18.76
C ALA A 446 -3.02 18.83 19.23
N ILE A 447 -3.33 20.07 18.83
CA ILE A 447 -2.69 21.29 19.33
C ILE A 447 -2.99 21.46 20.83
N GLU A 448 -4.27 21.41 21.23
CA GLU A 448 -4.68 21.55 22.64
C GLU A 448 -4.20 20.40 23.54
N ALA A 449 -3.80 19.25 22.97
CA ALA A 449 -3.21 18.12 23.70
C ALA A 449 -1.67 18.12 23.72
N GLY A 450 -1.00 18.99 22.95
CA GLY A 450 0.47 18.96 22.78
C GLY A 450 1.00 17.75 21.98
N GLU A 451 0.14 17.11 21.19
CA GLU A 451 0.49 15.93 20.38
C GLU A 451 0.95 16.31 18.97
N ALA A 452 0.43 17.42 18.43
CA ALA A 452 0.81 17.99 17.13
C ALA A 452 2.31 18.36 17.10
N THR A 453 2.95 18.14 15.94
CA THR A 453 4.37 18.46 15.72
C THR A 453 4.62 19.40 14.53
N ARG A 454 3.62 19.62 13.67
CA ARG A 454 3.64 20.60 12.57
C ARG A 454 2.94 21.89 12.99
N ASP A 455 3.48 23.03 12.55
CA ASP A 455 2.85 24.34 12.70
C ASP A 455 1.78 24.51 11.60
N VAL A 456 0.53 24.25 11.96
CA VAL A 456 -0.64 24.30 11.06
C VAL A 456 -1.89 24.66 11.86
N THR A 457 -2.79 25.45 11.27
CA THR A 457 -4.05 25.83 11.94
C THR A 457 -5.23 24.91 11.54
N PRO A 458 -6.25 24.76 12.40
CA PRO A 458 -7.47 24.01 12.07
C PRO A 458 -8.15 24.49 10.76
N GLU A 459 -8.09 25.79 10.48
CA GLU A 459 -8.70 26.42 9.31
C GLU A 459 -7.92 26.12 8.02
N GLN A 460 -6.58 26.04 8.11
CA GLN A 460 -5.74 25.63 6.98
C GLN A 460 -6.03 24.19 6.57
N VAL A 461 -6.18 23.26 7.53
CA VAL A 461 -6.53 21.86 7.24
C VAL A 461 -7.98 21.71 6.78
N PHE A 462 -8.90 22.52 7.30
CA PHE A 462 -10.27 22.57 6.79
C PHE A 462 -10.28 22.95 5.30
N GLU A 463 -9.64 24.05 4.93
CA GLU A 463 -9.65 24.54 3.54
C GLU A 463 -8.84 23.65 2.59
N SER A 464 -7.71 23.07 3.01
CA SER A 464 -6.95 22.13 2.16
C SER A 464 -7.74 20.85 1.89
N THR A 465 -8.37 20.27 2.92
CA THR A 465 -9.18 19.05 2.79
C THR A 465 -10.44 19.32 1.98
N ARG A 466 -11.14 20.44 2.26
CA ARG A 466 -12.31 20.86 1.48
C ARG A 466 -11.95 21.05 0.02
N ARG A 467 -10.83 21.72 -0.27
CA ARG A 467 -10.35 21.93 -1.63
C ARG A 467 -10.02 20.61 -2.34
N TYR A 468 -9.35 19.67 -1.66
CA TYR A 468 -9.10 18.34 -2.22
C TYR A 468 -10.41 17.64 -2.63
N VAL A 469 -11.39 17.57 -1.73
CA VAL A 469 -12.63 16.80 -1.97
C VAL A 469 -13.46 17.38 -3.12
N TYR A 470 -13.45 18.70 -3.32
CA TYR A 470 -14.17 19.33 -4.45
C TYR A 470 -13.36 19.44 -5.76
N GLU A 471 -12.03 19.51 -5.73
CA GLU A 471 -11.19 19.62 -6.94
C GLU A 471 -10.52 18.30 -7.37
N GLY A 472 -10.61 17.24 -6.56
CA GLY A 472 -10.03 15.92 -6.83
C GLY A 472 -8.49 15.87 -6.77
N ARG A 473 -7.84 16.92 -6.26
CA ARG A 473 -6.37 17.08 -6.28
C ARG A 473 -5.86 17.89 -5.10
N LEU A 474 -4.71 17.47 -4.54
CA LEU A 474 -3.86 18.37 -3.77
C LEU A 474 -2.96 19.08 -4.79
N ASP A 475 -3.14 20.39 -4.97
CA ASP A 475 -2.16 21.17 -5.75
C ASP A 475 -0.79 21.05 -5.07
N PRO A 476 0.29 20.70 -5.81
CA PRO A 476 1.62 20.70 -5.24
C PRO A 476 1.97 22.11 -4.75
N ALA A 477 2.76 22.19 -3.68
CA ALA A 477 3.14 23.48 -3.12
C ALA A 477 3.86 24.33 -4.19
N ARG A 478 3.75 25.66 -4.10
CA ARG A 478 4.58 26.54 -4.94
C ARG A 478 6.04 26.33 -4.56
N SER A 479 6.94 26.29 -5.55
CA SER A 479 8.38 26.18 -5.29
C SER A 479 8.83 27.32 -4.38
N SER A 480 9.63 26.98 -3.39
CA SER A 480 10.29 27.93 -2.49
C SER A 480 11.51 28.60 -3.16
N VAL A 481 11.95 28.07 -4.30
CA VAL A 481 13.23 28.39 -4.95
C VAL A 481 13.04 29.25 -6.20
N ARG A 482 14.06 30.04 -6.56
CA ARG A 482 14.05 30.89 -7.75
C ARG A 482 14.80 30.23 -8.90
N ALA A 483 14.08 29.93 -9.98
CA ALA A 483 14.55 29.17 -11.15
C ALA A 483 15.77 29.76 -11.89
N GLU A 484 16.18 31.01 -11.61
CA GLU A 484 17.35 31.64 -12.23
C GLU A 484 18.68 31.30 -11.50
N THR A 485 18.63 30.62 -10.36
CA THR A 485 19.81 30.38 -9.49
C THR A 485 19.91 28.98 -8.88
N THR A 486 19.00 28.06 -9.18
CA THR A 486 18.91 26.74 -8.52
C THR A 486 20.04 25.78 -8.91
N SER A 487 20.55 25.01 -7.96
CA SER A 487 21.38 23.82 -8.24
C SER A 487 20.54 22.55 -8.34
N PHE A 488 20.99 21.56 -9.12
CA PHE A 488 20.34 20.25 -9.27
C PHE A 488 19.98 19.56 -7.93
N ARG A 489 20.80 19.77 -6.89
CA ARG A 489 20.56 19.31 -5.51
C ARG A 489 19.29 19.93 -4.91
N GLU A 490 19.11 21.23 -5.10
CA GLU A 490 17.93 21.96 -4.62
C GLU A 490 16.69 21.62 -5.44
N GLU A 491 16.81 21.37 -6.75
CA GLU A 491 15.71 20.91 -7.61
C GLU A 491 15.17 19.54 -7.19
N ALA A 492 16.06 18.58 -6.86
CA ALA A 492 15.68 17.24 -6.42
C ALA A 492 14.95 17.24 -5.06
N ILE A 493 15.32 18.15 -4.17
CA ILE A 493 14.65 18.37 -2.88
C ILE A 493 13.30 19.09 -3.08
N ASP A 494 13.29 20.22 -3.80
CA ASP A 494 12.07 21.00 -4.08
C ASP A 494 10.98 20.15 -4.76
N LEU A 495 11.35 19.28 -5.70
CA LEU A 495 10.42 18.34 -6.33
C LEU A 495 9.71 17.43 -5.31
N ARG A 496 10.44 16.94 -4.31
CA ARG A 496 9.92 16.02 -3.29
C ARG A 496 9.13 16.74 -2.22
N GLU A 497 9.57 17.92 -1.77
CA GLU A 497 8.84 18.76 -0.81
C GLU A 497 7.51 19.26 -1.39
N ARG A 498 7.47 19.65 -2.66
CA ARG A 498 6.24 20.13 -3.32
C ARG A 498 5.16 19.07 -3.45
N HIS A 499 5.52 17.81 -3.67
CA HIS A 499 4.59 16.69 -3.90
C HIS A 499 4.39 15.79 -2.66
N ARG A 500 5.11 16.05 -1.55
CA ARG A 500 5.23 15.18 -0.37
C ARG A 500 5.58 13.74 -0.79
N GLY A 501 6.81 13.59 -1.29
CA GLY A 501 7.25 12.38 -2.00
C GLY A 501 6.75 12.30 -3.43
N ILE A 502 7.00 11.16 -4.07
CA ILE A 502 6.70 10.94 -5.50
C ILE A 502 5.66 9.84 -5.75
N LEU A 503 5.30 9.02 -4.76
CA LEU A 503 4.21 8.05 -4.87
C LEU A 503 2.89 8.56 -4.28
N GLU A 504 1.78 8.05 -4.81
CA GLU A 504 0.45 8.07 -4.22
C GLU A 504 -0.26 6.71 -4.39
N ILE A 505 -1.34 6.50 -3.64
CA ILE A 505 -2.32 5.43 -3.90
C ILE A 505 -3.51 6.06 -4.64
N ARG A 506 -3.80 5.57 -5.84
CA ARG A 506 -4.98 5.96 -6.62
C ARG A 506 -6.12 4.96 -6.42
N SER A 507 -7.35 5.43 -6.47
CA SER A 507 -8.48 4.53 -6.77
C SER A 507 -8.52 4.25 -8.26
N LYS A 508 -8.71 2.98 -8.63
CA LYS A 508 -9.01 2.54 -9.99
C LYS A 508 -10.48 2.82 -10.36
N ILE A 509 -11.37 2.93 -9.38
CA ILE A 509 -12.81 3.20 -9.58
C ILE A 509 -13.25 4.39 -8.71
N PRO A 510 -13.65 5.54 -9.28
CA PRO A 510 -14.08 6.69 -8.51
C PRO A 510 -15.48 6.46 -7.93
N ILE A 511 -15.63 6.50 -6.61
CA ILE A 511 -16.94 6.53 -5.95
C ILE A 511 -17.61 7.87 -6.26
N ARG A 512 -18.68 7.84 -7.06
CA ARG A 512 -19.42 9.03 -7.53
C ARG A 512 -20.86 9.10 -7.05
N ASP A 513 -21.42 7.99 -6.59
CA ASP A 513 -22.82 7.82 -6.24
C ASP A 513 -23.03 6.66 -5.25
N HIS A 514 -24.26 6.51 -4.75
CA HIS A 514 -24.63 5.46 -3.80
C HIS A 514 -24.60 4.04 -4.38
N HIS A 515 -24.68 3.86 -5.70
CA HIS A 515 -24.62 2.53 -6.32
C HIS A 515 -23.18 2.01 -6.28
N ILE A 516 -22.21 2.78 -6.77
CA ILE A 516 -20.78 2.45 -6.68
C ILE A 516 -20.33 2.32 -5.21
N LEU A 517 -20.84 3.15 -4.30
CA LEU A 517 -20.53 3.05 -2.86
C LEU A 517 -21.05 1.72 -2.24
N ASN A 518 -22.24 1.25 -2.64
CA ASN A 518 -22.78 -0.04 -2.22
C ASN A 518 -22.04 -1.23 -2.84
N LEU A 519 -21.55 -1.13 -4.08
CA LEU A 519 -20.72 -2.17 -4.70
C LEU A 519 -19.37 -2.35 -4.00
N LEU A 520 -18.71 -1.23 -3.67
CA LEU A 520 -17.28 -1.22 -3.35
C LEU A 520 -16.95 -1.16 -1.86
N TYR A 521 -17.90 -0.76 -1.01
CA TYR A 521 -17.62 -0.51 0.41
C TYR A 521 -18.76 -0.88 1.38
N LEU A 522 -20.02 -0.57 1.08
CA LEU A 522 -21.12 -0.80 2.04
C LEU A 522 -21.67 -2.25 2.00
N PRO A 523 -21.92 -2.88 3.16
CA PRO A 523 -22.56 -4.19 3.23
C PRO A 523 -24.05 -4.12 2.84
N PRO A 524 -24.64 -5.20 2.30
CA PRO A 524 -24.04 -6.54 2.15
C PRO A 524 -23.24 -6.73 0.85
N ARG A 525 -23.44 -5.91 -0.21
CA ARG A 525 -22.84 -6.18 -1.53
C ARG A 525 -21.31 -6.14 -1.51
N ALA A 526 -20.70 -5.19 -0.79
CA ALA A 526 -19.24 -5.13 -0.66
C ALA A 526 -18.59 -6.36 -0.01
N LEU A 527 -19.36 -7.23 0.66
CA LEU A 527 -18.88 -8.49 1.23
C LEU A 527 -18.81 -9.64 0.21
N VAL A 528 -19.42 -9.52 -0.98
CA VAL A 528 -19.45 -10.59 -1.99
C VAL A 528 -18.03 -11.03 -2.42
N PRO A 529 -17.08 -10.12 -2.74
CA PRO A 529 -15.72 -10.53 -3.12
C PRO A 529 -14.94 -11.21 -1.98
N ALA A 530 -15.22 -10.85 -0.72
CA ALA A 530 -14.62 -11.49 0.45
C ALA A 530 -15.11 -12.95 0.60
N HIS A 531 -16.41 -13.21 0.37
CA HIS A 531 -16.95 -14.56 0.39
C HIS A 531 -16.43 -15.40 -0.79
N VAL A 532 -16.32 -14.83 -2.00
CA VAL A 532 -15.69 -15.52 -3.14
C VAL A 532 -14.25 -15.97 -2.83
N ILE A 533 -13.44 -15.12 -2.19
CA ILE A 533 -12.05 -15.46 -1.81
C ILE A 533 -12.00 -16.41 -0.59
N ARG A 534 -13.00 -16.37 0.30
CA ARG A 534 -13.13 -17.35 1.40
C ARG A 534 -13.42 -18.75 0.86
N ASP A 535 -14.26 -18.84 -0.17
CA ASP A 535 -14.78 -20.10 -0.71
C ASP A 535 -13.87 -20.67 -1.82
N ASP A 536 -13.18 -19.81 -2.59
CA ASP A 536 -12.03 -20.15 -3.44
C ASP A 536 -10.89 -19.12 -3.29
N PRO A 537 -9.88 -19.42 -2.44
CA PRO A 537 -8.73 -18.53 -2.23
C PRO A 537 -7.92 -18.22 -3.49
N SER A 538 -8.01 -19.03 -4.55
CA SER A 538 -7.26 -18.80 -5.79
C SER A 538 -7.73 -17.54 -6.54
N ARG A 539 -8.98 -17.09 -6.30
CA ARG A 539 -9.60 -15.90 -6.90
C ARG A 539 -9.01 -14.58 -6.41
N VAL A 540 -8.21 -14.59 -5.33
CA VAL A 540 -7.60 -13.35 -4.78
C VAL A 540 -6.83 -12.54 -5.81
N THR A 541 -6.17 -13.18 -6.77
CA THR A 541 -5.36 -12.50 -7.80
C THR A 541 -6.17 -11.91 -8.96
N GLU A 542 -7.42 -12.33 -9.19
CA GLU A 542 -8.32 -11.64 -10.15
C GLU A 542 -9.06 -10.48 -9.46
N LEU A 543 -9.45 -10.65 -8.20
CA LEU A 543 -10.37 -9.74 -7.50
C LEU A 543 -9.69 -8.60 -6.73
N THR A 544 -8.36 -8.60 -6.60
CA THR A 544 -7.59 -7.64 -5.80
C THR A 544 -6.30 -7.20 -6.49
N ALA A 545 -5.70 -6.12 -6.00
CA ALA A 545 -4.43 -5.59 -6.45
C ALA A 545 -3.27 -6.60 -6.28
N LYS A 546 -3.39 -7.61 -5.41
CA LYS A 546 -2.38 -8.66 -5.17
C LYS A 546 -1.87 -9.27 -6.48
N GLY A 547 -2.74 -9.46 -7.49
CA GLY A 547 -2.37 -9.97 -8.82
C GLY A 547 -1.53 -9.05 -9.71
N ASN A 548 -1.11 -7.87 -9.21
CA ASN A 548 -0.20 -6.95 -9.89
C ASN A 548 0.74 -6.20 -8.93
N LEU A 549 0.76 -6.56 -7.63
CA LEU A 549 1.31 -5.72 -6.55
C LEU A 549 2.57 -6.32 -5.91
N VAL A 550 3.69 -5.58 -5.94
CA VAL A 550 5.00 -6.02 -5.40
C VAL A 550 5.39 -5.20 -4.16
N ALA A 551 5.89 -5.86 -3.10
CA ALA A 551 6.55 -5.16 -2.00
C ALA A 551 8.02 -4.89 -2.36
N ILE A 552 8.47 -3.64 -2.25
CA ILE A 552 9.89 -3.29 -2.36
C ILE A 552 10.45 -3.21 -0.94
N VAL A 553 11.08 -4.30 -0.49
CA VAL A 553 11.48 -4.50 0.91
C VAL A 553 12.96 -4.15 1.10
N THR A 554 13.25 -3.30 2.08
CA THR A 554 14.62 -2.96 2.48
C THR A 554 14.68 -2.64 3.97
N ASP A 555 15.87 -2.73 4.57
CA ASP A 555 16.16 -2.12 5.87
C ASP A 555 17.02 -0.85 5.76
N GLY A 556 17.45 -0.47 4.55
CA GLY A 556 18.27 0.73 4.32
C GLY A 556 19.73 0.63 4.76
N SER A 557 20.30 -0.58 4.77
CA SER A 557 21.65 -0.86 5.28
C SER A 557 22.78 -0.78 4.24
N ALA A 558 22.46 -0.81 2.95
CA ALA A 558 23.43 -0.79 1.86
C ALA A 558 23.01 0.16 0.72
N VAL A 559 22.31 1.25 1.04
CA VAL A 559 21.63 2.11 0.06
C VAL A 559 22.60 2.75 -0.92
N LEU A 560 22.49 2.36 -2.20
CA LEU A 560 23.33 2.89 -3.29
C LEU A 560 24.84 2.84 -2.92
N GLY A 561 25.56 3.95 -3.13
CA GLY A 561 26.93 4.15 -2.63
C GLY A 561 27.00 4.80 -1.23
N LEU A 562 25.87 4.98 -0.54
CA LEU A 562 25.78 5.67 0.76
C LEU A 562 25.99 4.73 1.96
N GLY A 563 25.84 3.43 1.74
CA GLY A 563 25.95 2.41 2.79
C GLY A 563 24.75 2.42 3.74
N ASP A 564 24.99 2.20 5.04
CA ASP A 564 23.90 2.25 6.02
C ASP A 564 23.43 3.70 6.23
N ILE A 565 22.15 3.95 5.94
CA ILE A 565 21.46 5.22 6.14
C ILE A 565 20.18 5.09 6.99
N GLY A 566 19.73 3.85 7.26
CA GLY A 566 18.48 3.55 7.98
C GLY A 566 17.22 3.57 7.11
N PRO A 567 16.12 2.95 7.59
CA PRO A 567 14.95 2.64 6.77
C PRO A 567 14.16 3.88 6.30
N GLN A 568 14.01 4.92 7.14
CA GLN A 568 13.35 6.16 6.71
C GLN A 568 14.11 6.83 5.56
N ALA A 569 15.45 6.76 5.56
CA ALA A 569 16.29 7.39 4.56
C ALA A 569 16.42 6.57 3.26
N ALA A 570 16.05 5.28 3.29
CA ALA A 570 15.98 4.43 2.09
C ALA A 570 14.72 4.68 1.24
N LEU A 571 13.61 5.13 1.87
CA LEU A 571 12.32 5.36 1.20
C LEU A 571 12.40 6.12 -0.14
N PRO A 572 13.18 7.21 -0.31
CA PRO A 572 13.26 7.92 -1.58
C PRO A 572 13.69 7.04 -2.77
N VAL A 573 14.61 6.08 -2.55
CA VAL A 573 15.09 5.14 -3.58
C VAL A 573 14.01 4.11 -3.89
N MET A 574 13.36 3.58 -2.85
CA MET A 574 12.28 2.60 -2.99
C MET A 574 11.06 3.19 -3.72
N GLU A 575 10.69 4.44 -3.43
CA GLU A 575 9.72 5.20 -4.22
C GLU A 575 10.13 5.30 -5.70
N GLY A 576 11.40 5.58 -5.98
CA GLY A 576 11.92 5.67 -7.34
C GLY A 576 11.89 4.34 -8.10
N LYS A 577 12.23 3.22 -7.43
CA LYS A 577 12.07 1.87 -8.01
C LYS A 577 10.60 1.51 -8.26
N ALA A 578 9.68 1.90 -7.38
CA ALA A 578 8.24 1.73 -7.62
C ALA A 578 7.74 2.51 -8.85
N VAL A 579 8.22 3.74 -9.06
CA VAL A 579 7.94 4.50 -10.29
C VAL A 579 8.50 3.78 -11.53
N LEU A 580 9.67 3.14 -11.44
CA LEU A 580 10.24 2.35 -12.54
C LEU A 580 9.44 1.07 -12.84
N PHE A 581 9.01 0.32 -11.81
CA PHE A 581 8.11 -0.84 -11.96
C PHE A 581 6.85 -0.49 -12.75
N GLN A 582 6.19 0.62 -12.40
CA GLN A 582 5.01 1.11 -13.11
C GLN A 582 5.35 1.62 -14.51
N THR A 583 6.35 2.48 -14.66
CA THR A 583 6.64 3.17 -15.93
C THR A 583 7.14 2.22 -17.01
N LEU A 584 7.91 1.19 -16.62
CA LEU A 584 8.54 0.27 -17.55
C LEU A 584 7.75 -1.03 -17.78
N ALA A 585 6.88 -1.44 -16.85
CA ALA A 585 6.14 -2.70 -16.99
C ALA A 585 4.72 -2.70 -16.39
N GLY A 586 4.21 -1.55 -15.94
CA GLY A 586 2.90 -1.43 -15.29
C GLY A 586 2.68 -2.34 -14.08
N VAL A 587 3.75 -2.84 -13.47
CA VAL A 587 3.72 -3.51 -12.17
C VAL A 587 3.45 -2.43 -11.13
N GLU A 588 2.44 -2.61 -10.30
CA GLU A 588 2.17 -1.70 -9.19
C GLU A 588 3.07 -2.17 -8.03
N ALA A 589 3.85 -1.26 -7.42
CA ALA A 589 4.83 -1.64 -6.42
C ALA A 589 4.86 -0.63 -5.28
N PHE A 590 5.00 -1.10 -4.05
CA PHE A 590 4.92 -0.28 -2.85
C PHE A 590 6.14 -0.47 -1.94
N PRO A 591 6.78 0.61 -1.45
CA PRO A 591 7.94 0.50 -0.57
C PRO A 591 7.53 -0.01 0.82
N ILE A 592 8.33 -0.93 1.38
CA ILE A 592 8.22 -1.38 2.77
C ILE A 592 9.63 -1.32 3.39
N THR A 593 9.90 -0.26 4.15
CA THR A 593 11.17 -0.06 4.85
C THR A 593 11.06 -0.54 6.30
N LEU A 594 11.96 -1.46 6.69
CA LEU A 594 11.88 -2.22 7.94
C LEU A 594 12.80 -1.65 9.03
N ALA A 595 12.27 -1.54 10.26
CA ALA A 595 12.97 -1.04 11.44
C ALA A 595 13.85 -2.09 12.16
N SER A 596 14.17 -3.21 11.51
CA SER A 596 15.03 -4.27 12.05
C SER A 596 16.34 -4.44 11.27
N ARG A 597 17.34 -5.04 11.93
CA ARG A 597 18.58 -5.53 11.33
C ARG A 597 18.70 -7.06 11.38
N ASP A 598 17.85 -7.73 12.14
CA ASP A 598 17.96 -9.17 12.38
C ASP A 598 17.39 -9.95 11.19
N PRO A 599 18.13 -10.93 10.61
CA PRO A 599 17.60 -11.80 9.56
C PRO A 599 16.32 -12.53 9.98
N ASP A 600 16.20 -12.98 11.24
CA ASP A 600 15.00 -13.68 11.73
C ASP A 600 13.79 -12.73 11.71
N GLU A 601 13.90 -11.55 12.33
CA GLU A 601 12.81 -10.56 12.36
C GLU A 601 12.42 -10.08 10.96
N ILE A 602 13.39 -9.87 10.07
CA ILE A 602 13.12 -9.47 8.67
C ILE A 602 12.35 -10.57 7.93
N VAL A 603 12.74 -11.84 8.07
CA VAL A 603 12.06 -12.96 7.42
C VAL A 603 10.63 -13.11 7.95
N GLU A 604 10.43 -13.10 9.27
CA GLU A 604 9.09 -13.23 9.85
C GLU A 604 8.17 -12.05 9.52
N VAL A 605 8.67 -10.81 9.50
CA VAL A 605 7.87 -9.62 9.10
C VAL A 605 7.49 -9.66 7.63
N VAL A 606 8.39 -10.09 6.73
CA VAL A 606 8.04 -10.24 5.30
C VAL A 606 7.04 -11.38 5.09
N LYS A 607 7.17 -12.49 5.82
CA LYS A 607 6.16 -13.57 5.84
C LYS A 607 4.81 -13.10 6.39
N ALA A 608 4.81 -12.25 7.41
CA ALA A 608 3.61 -11.69 7.99
C ALA A 608 2.83 -10.87 6.95
N ILE A 609 3.48 -9.95 6.23
CA ILE A 609 2.82 -9.04 5.26
C ILE A 609 2.57 -9.66 3.87
N ALA A 610 3.13 -10.83 3.57
CA ALA A 610 3.03 -11.50 2.26
C ALA A 610 1.60 -11.64 1.68
N PRO A 611 0.51 -11.81 2.47
CA PRO A 611 -0.86 -11.84 1.94
C PRO A 611 -1.25 -10.62 1.10
N SER A 612 -0.75 -9.41 1.42
CA SER A 612 -1.04 -8.21 0.60
C SER A 612 -0.40 -8.21 -0.80
N PHE A 613 0.61 -9.04 -1.07
CA PHE A 613 1.48 -8.90 -2.24
C PHE A 613 1.49 -10.14 -3.16
N GLY A 614 1.67 -9.92 -4.46
CA GLY A 614 1.92 -10.96 -5.46
C GLY A 614 3.40 -11.29 -5.65
N GLY A 615 4.31 -10.48 -5.09
CA GLY A 615 5.76 -10.72 -5.14
C GLY A 615 6.53 -9.81 -4.18
N ILE A 616 7.76 -10.20 -3.85
CA ILE A 616 8.67 -9.50 -2.94
C ILE A 616 9.98 -9.17 -3.65
N ASN A 617 10.34 -7.90 -3.71
CA ASN A 617 11.58 -7.40 -4.28
C ASN A 617 12.48 -6.83 -3.17
N LEU A 618 13.50 -7.59 -2.77
CA LEU A 618 14.50 -7.22 -1.78
C LEU A 618 15.52 -6.21 -2.35
N GLU A 619 15.86 -5.20 -1.56
CA GLU A 619 16.66 -4.04 -2.00
C GLU A 619 17.61 -3.52 -0.92
N ASP A 620 18.80 -3.07 -1.30
CA ASP A 620 19.73 -2.32 -0.46
C ASP A 620 20.00 -3.01 0.92
N ILE A 621 19.95 -4.35 0.97
CA ILE A 621 20.23 -5.17 2.16
C ILE A 621 21.71 -5.59 2.17
N SER A 622 22.40 -5.34 3.28
CA SER A 622 23.83 -5.62 3.41
C SER A 622 24.19 -7.12 3.41
N ALA A 623 25.20 -7.48 2.62
CA ALA A 623 25.81 -8.81 2.64
C ALA A 623 26.62 -9.05 3.93
N PRO A 624 26.69 -10.29 4.46
CA PRO A 624 26.21 -11.54 3.85
C PRO A 624 24.75 -11.90 4.19
N ARG A 625 24.09 -11.23 5.14
CA ARG A 625 22.74 -11.62 5.58
C ARG A 625 21.66 -11.49 4.49
N CYS A 626 21.88 -10.68 3.46
CA CYS A 626 21.01 -10.64 2.28
C CYS A 626 20.80 -12.02 1.63
N PHE A 627 21.82 -12.89 1.66
CA PHE A 627 21.72 -14.26 1.13
C PHE A 627 20.80 -15.12 2.00
N GLU A 628 20.98 -15.09 3.31
CA GLU A 628 20.17 -15.84 4.27
C GLU A 628 18.69 -15.42 4.27
N ILE A 629 18.43 -14.11 4.20
CA ILE A 629 17.08 -13.55 4.07
C ILE A 629 16.42 -13.99 2.76
N GLU A 630 17.15 -13.95 1.63
CA GLU A 630 16.63 -14.38 0.33
C GLU A 630 16.38 -15.90 0.27
N ASP A 631 17.37 -16.71 0.63
CA ASP A 631 17.30 -18.17 0.60
C ASP A 631 16.13 -18.69 1.48
N ARG A 632 15.91 -18.06 2.65
CA ARG A 632 14.76 -18.37 3.50
C ARG A 632 13.43 -17.91 2.90
N LEU A 633 13.32 -16.67 2.45
CA LEU A 633 12.06 -16.19 1.86
C LEU A 633 11.67 -16.96 0.60
N ARG A 634 12.64 -17.42 -0.21
CA ARG A 634 12.40 -18.30 -1.37
C ARG A 634 12.02 -19.74 -1.01
N ALA A 635 12.26 -20.17 0.23
CA ALA A 635 11.89 -21.50 0.74
C ALA A 635 10.61 -21.49 1.60
N GLU A 636 10.29 -20.35 2.23
CA GLU A 636 9.18 -20.18 3.16
C GLU A 636 7.94 -19.47 2.54
N LEU A 637 8.05 -18.94 1.31
CA LEU A 637 6.96 -18.29 0.58
C LEU A 637 6.67 -18.93 -0.79
N ASP A 638 5.39 -19.03 -1.14
CA ASP A 638 4.89 -19.53 -2.43
C ASP A 638 4.59 -18.37 -3.41
N LEU A 639 5.55 -17.45 -3.59
CA LEU A 639 5.46 -16.30 -4.51
C LEU A 639 6.85 -15.88 -5.03
N PRO A 640 6.94 -15.12 -6.14
CA PRO A 640 8.21 -14.62 -6.64
C PRO A 640 8.91 -13.70 -5.64
N VAL A 641 10.02 -14.18 -5.08
CA VAL A 641 11.00 -13.39 -4.33
C VAL A 641 12.21 -13.13 -5.21
N PHE A 642 12.61 -11.86 -5.32
CA PHE A 642 13.76 -11.39 -6.08
C PHE A 642 14.60 -10.48 -5.19
N HIS A 643 15.90 -10.35 -5.46
CA HIS A 643 16.75 -9.33 -4.85
C HIS A 643 17.50 -8.61 -5.95
N ASP A 644 17.24 -7.32 -6.16
CA ASP A 644 17.70 -6.64 -7.38
C ASP A 644 19.22 -6.47 -7.44
N ASP A 645 19.84 -6.05 -6.33
CA ASP A 645 21.31 -5.95 -6.22
C ASP A 645 22.02 -7.27 -6.52
N GLN A 646 21.38 -8.42 -6.28
CA GLN A 646 21.87 -9.73 -6.66
C GLN A 646 21.48 -10.10 -8.09
N HIS A 647 20.20 -10.42 -8.29
CA HIS A 647 19.67 -11.03 -9.52
C HIS A 647 19.54 -10.03 -10.65
N GLY A 648 19.05 -8.82 -10.38
CA GLY A 648 18.94 -7.76 -11.38
C GLY A 648 20.32 -7.45 -11.96
N THR A 649 21.30 -7.20 -11.09
CA THR A 649 22.71 -7.00 -11.48
C THR A 649 23.26 -8.19 -12.25
N ALA A 650 23.03 -9.42 -11.78
CA ALA A 650 23.50 -10.64 -12.45
C ALA A 650 22.93 -10.78 -13.88
N ILE A 651 21.63 -10.53 -14.07
CA ILE A 651 20.96 -10.57 -15.37
C ILE A 651 21.58 -9.55 -16.33
N VAL A 652 21.69 -8.28 -15.93
CA VAL A 652 22.16 -7.21 -16.85
C VAL A 652 23.65 -7.31 -17.16
N VAL A 653 24.47 -7.78 -16.22
CA VAL A 653 25.89 -8.09 -16.45
C VAL A 653 26.03 -9.26 -17.42
N SER A 654 25.22 -10.31 -17.26
CA SER A 654 25.24 -11.47 -18.15
C SER A 654 24.81 -11.12 -19.57
N ALA A 655 23.74 -10.34 -19.72
CA ALA A 655 23.25 -9.86 -21.03
C ALA A 655 24.31 -9.03 -21.77
N GLY A 656 24.95 -8.08 -21.08
CA GLY A 656 26.05 -7.31 -21.63
C GLY A 656 27.26 -8.18 -22.00
N LEU A 657 27.59 -9.18 -21.18
CA LEU A 657 28.74 -10.06 -21.41
C LEU A 657 28.50 -11.02 -22.59
N MET A 658 27.28 -11.54 -22.77
CA MET A 658 26.91 -12.33 -23.95
C MET A 658 27.22 -11.55 -25.24
N ASN A 659 26.86 -10.28 -25.28
CA ASN A 659 27.10 -9.41 -26.43
C ASN A 659 28.57 -9.00 -26.56
N ALA A 660 29.30 -8.78 -25.46
CA ALA A 660 30.74 -8.55 -25.50
C ALA A 660 31.52 -9.78 -26.00
N ALA A 661 31.09 -11.00 -25.63
CA ALA A 661 31.65 -12.25 -26.12
C ALA A 661 31.38 -12.46 -27.62
N ARG A 662 30.14 -12.21 -28.07
CA ARG A 662 29.76 -12.16 -29.51
C ARG A 662 30.65 -11.19 -30.28
N LEU A 663 30.82 -9.95 -29.80
CA LEU A 663 31.67 -8.92 -30.42
C LEU A 663 33.14 -9.34 -30.50
N ARG A 664 33.64 -10.05 -29.48
CA ARG A 664 35.02 -10.59 -29.42
C ARG A 664 35.21 -11.86 -30.25
N GLY A 665 34.12 -12.51 -30.68
CA GLY A 665 34.15 -13.73 -31.49
C GLY A 665 34.43 -15.02 -30.68
N CYS A 666 33.99 -15.08 -29.42
CA CYS A 666 34.19 -16.23 -28.52
C CYS A 666 32.93 -16.53 -27.68
N GLU A 667 32.85 -17.72 -27.08
CA GLU A 667 31.76 -18.08 -26.16
C GLU A 667 32.13 -17.81 -24.69
N ILE A 668 31.12 -17.68 -23.80
CA ILE A 668 31.34 -17.39 -22.38
C ILE A 668 32.19 -18.47 -21.68
N LYS A 669 32.06 -19.73 -22.10
CA LYS A 669 32.86 -20.88 -21.60
C LYS A 669 34.37 -20.72 -21.84
N ASP A 670 34.77 -19.96 -22.86
CA ASP A 670 36.16 -19.80 -23.27
C ASP A 670 36.85 -18.62 -22.54
N LEU A 671 36.09 -17.82 -21.78
CA LEU A 671 36.57 -16.61 -21.11
C LEU A 671 37.12 -16.89 -19.71
N ARG A 672 38.29 -16.32 -19.40
CA ARG A 672 38.74 -16.17 -18.00
C ARG A 672 38.23 -14.85 -17.42
N ILE A 673 37.37 -14.95 -16.42
CA ILE A 673 36.61 -13.82 -15.85
C ILE A 673 37.12 -13.50 -14.45
N VAL A 674 37.51 -12.25 -14.20
CA VAL A 674 37.92 -11.76 -12.87
C VAL A 674 36.91 -10.75 -12.35
N ILE A 675 36.17 -11.13 -11.32
CA ILE A 675 35.20 -10.29 -10.62
C ILE A 675 35.88 -9.65 -9.41
N ASN A 676 35.99 -8.32 -9.37
CA ASN A 676 36.47 -7.59 -8.20
C ASN A 676 35.26 -7.10 -7.39
N GLY A 677 35.04 -7.70 -6.22
CA GLY A 677 33.85 -7.50 -5.41
C GLY A 677 33.23 -8.83 -5.00
N ALA A 678 33.16 -9.09 -3.69
CA ALA A 678 32.55 -10.29 -3.11
C ALA A 678 31.43 -9.93 -2.11
N GLY A 679 30.56 -9.01 -2.54
CA GLY A 679 29.27 -8.74 -1.90
C GLY A 679 28.12 -9.39 -2.70
N ALA A 680 26.89 -8.97 -2.40
CA ALA A 680 25.64 -9.44 -3.02
C ALA A 680 25.76 -9.61 -4.55
N ALA A 681 25.94 -8.49 -5.28
CA ALA A 681 26.08 -8.48 -6.72
C ALA A 681 27.20 -9.38 -7.26
N GLY A 682 28.40 -9.32 -6.66
CA GLY A 682 29.58 -10.06 -7.16
C GLY A 682 29.44 -11.57 -7.04
N ILE A 683 28.80 -12.05 -5.96
CA ILE A 683 28.52 -13.48 -5.77
C ILE A 683 27.36 -13.94 -6.67
N ALA A 684 26.31 -13.13 -6.84
CA ALA A 684 25.20 -13.45 -7.73
C ALA A 684 25.61 -13.48 -9.22
N VAL A 685 26.42 -12.51 -9.66
CA VAL A 685 27.04 -12.50 -11.00
C VAL A 685 27.89 -13.75 -11.20
N ALA A 686 28.72 -14.12 -10.23
CA ALA A 686 29.53 -15.35 -10.33
C ALA A 686 28.66 -16.61 -10.46
N LYS A 687 27.62 -16.77 -9.65
CA LYS A 687 26.67 -17.89 -9.74
C LYS A 687 26.03 -17.97 -11.13
N LEU A 688 25.47 -16.86 -11.63
CA LEU A 688 24.74 -16.87 -12.91
C LEU A 688 25.67 -17.07 -14.11
N LEU A 689 26.89 -16.52 -14.09
CA LEU A 689 27.89 -16.77 -15.14
C LEU A 689 28.36 -18.23 -15.15
N THR A 690 28.51 -18.87 -13.99
CA THR A 690 28.79 -20.32 -13.91
C THR A 690 27.61 -21.14 -14.43
N ALA A 691 26.37 -20.75 -14.15
CA ALA A 691 25.16 -21.40 -14.70
C ALA A 691 25.07 -21.26 -16.24
N LEU A 692 25.52 -20.13 -16.78
CA LEU A 692 25.72 -19.88 -18.22
C LEU A 692 26.97 -20.60 -18.81
N GLY A 693 27.68 -21.41 -18.02
CA GLY A 693 28.79 -22.24 -18.48
C GLY A 693 30.18 -21.58 -18.48
N ALA A 694 30.38 -20.44 -17.80
CA ALA A 694 31.70 -19.84 -17.64
C ALA A 694 32.67 -20.76 -16.88
N ALA A 695 33.80 -21.13 -17.49
CA ALA A 695 34.66 -22.20 -16.97
C ALA A 695 35.79 -21.75 -16.01
N ASP A 696 36.20 -20.48 -16.04
CA ASP A 696 37.30 -19.96 -15.21
C ASP A 696 36.96 -18.57 -14.62
N VAL A 697 36.01 -18.57 -13.68
CA VAL A 697 35.63 -17.39 -12.88
C VAL A 697 36.51 -17.31 -11.63
N ILE A 698 37.03 -16.11 -11.34
CA ILE A 698 37.81 -15.79 -10.14
C ILE A 698 37.18 -14.56 -9.46
N ILE A 699 36.89 -14.66 -8.16
CA ILE A 699 36.38 -13.53 -7.36
C ILE A 699 37.49 -12.97 -6.47
N CYS A 700 37.64 -11.64 -6.41
CA CYS A 700 38.52 -10.92 -5.50
C CYS A 700 37.72 -10.10 -4.47
N ASP A 701 38.25 -10.01 -3.25
CA ASP A 701 37.75 -9.12 -2.20
C ASP A 701 38.90 -8.33 -1.54
N ARG A 702 38.61 -7.65 -0.42
CA ARG A 702 39.61 -6.87 0.34
C ARG A 702 40.79 -7.69 0.89
N GLY A 703 40.76 -9.02 0.81
CA GLY A 703 41.86 -9.94 1.14
C GLY A 703 42.52 -10.59 -0.08
N GLY A 704 42.21 -10.14 -1.31
CA GLY A 704 42.70 -10.74 -2.55
C GLY A 704 41.72 -11.76 -3.13
N ALA A 705 42.22 -12.67 -3.98
CA ALA A 705 41.42 -13.72 -4.60
C ALA A 705 40.80 -14.69 -3.57
N ILE A 706 39.65 -15.24 -3.93
CA ILE A 706 38.90 -16.24 -3.19
C ILE A 706 39.20 -17.63 -3.79
N HIS A 707 39.53 -18.60 -2.94
CA HIS A 707 39.76 -20.01 -3.28
C HIS A 707 39.55 -20.90 -2.05
N ARG A 708 39.30 -22.20 -2.25
CA ARG A 708 39.01 -23.18 -1.18
C ARG A 708 40.02 -23.24 -0.04
N ASP A 709 41.31 -23.01 -0.30
CA ASP A 709 42.38 -23.09 0.71
C ASP A 709 42.57 -21.80 1.52
N ARG A 710 41.84 -20.73 1.17
CA ARG A 710 41.90 -19.45 1.89
C ARG A 710 41.09 -19.53 3.18
N THR A 711 41.70 -19.15 4.29
CA THR A 711 41.06 -19.11 5.62
C THR A 711 40.64 -17.69 6.05
N GLU A 712 41.36 -16.66 5.62
CA GLU A 712 41.17 -15.28 6.09
C GLU A 712 40.00 -14.54 5.42
N ARG A 713 39.17 -13.86 6.23
CA ARG A 713 38.02 -13.03 5.81
C ARG A 713 36.95 -13.78 4.99
N MET A 714 36.82 -15.08 5.26
CA MET A 714 35.89 -16.01 4.60
C MET A 714 34.65 -16.27 5.49
N ASP A 715 33.57 -15.56 5.21
CA ASP A 715 32.20 -15.86 5.69
C ASP A 715 31.60 -17.10 4.98
N HIS A 716 30.33 -17.43 5.27
CA HIS A 716 29.66 -18.61 4.68
C HIS A 716 29.52 -18.50 3.15
N SER A 717 29.15 -17.31 2.64
CA SER A 717 28.88 -17.10 1.21
C SER A 717 30.15 -17.24 0.37
N LYS A 718 31.26 -16.70 0.89
CA LYS A 718 32.58 -16.83 0.26
C LYS A 718 33.14 -18.24 0.30
N ARG A 719 32.73 -19.08 1.26
CA ARG A 719 33.10 -20.51 1.30
C ARG A 719 32.33 -21.29 0.24
N ALA A 720 31.02 -21.14 0.18
CA ALA A 720 30.18 -21.79 -0.84
C ALA A 720 30.64 -21.45 -2.26
N ILE A 721 30.94 -20.17 -2.55
CA ILE A 721 31.38 -19.78 -3.90
C ILE A 721 32.84 -20.19 -4.21
N SER A 722 33.70 -20.43 -3.20
CA SER A 722 35.10 -20.86 -3.43
C SER A 722 35.27 -22.35 -3.71
N GLU A 723 34.21 -23.13 -3.53
CA GLU A 723 34.07 -24.51 -4.02
C GLU A 723 33.66 -24.52 -5.51
N GLN A 724 32.86 -23.52 -5.92
CA GLN A 724 32.27 -23.38 -7.26
C GLN A 724 33.11 -22.56 -8.24
N THR A 725 34.11 -21.80 -7.78
CA THR A 725 34.91 -20.88 -8.60
C THR A 725 36.42 -21.06 -8.35
N ASN A 726 37.27 -20.48 -9.21
CA ASN A 726 38.74 -20.49 -9.08
C ASN A 726 39.32 -21.89 -8.78
N HIS A 727 38.90 -22.91 -9.53
CA HIS A 727 39.25 -24.32 -9.29
C HIS A 727 40.78 -24.59 -9.25
N ASN A 728 41.55 -23.72 -9.91
CA ASN A 728 43.01 -23.69 -9.97
C ASN A 728 43.69 -23.08 -8.73
N CYS A 729 42.93 -22.60 -7.74
CA CYS A 729 43.40 -21.95 -6.51
C CYS A 729 44.39 -20.79 -6.74
N ARG A 730 44.09 -19.91 -7.70
CA ARG A 730 44.91 -18.72 -7.95
C ARG A 730 44.73 -17.74 -6.79
N GLY A 731 45.74 -17.65 -5.93
CA GLY A 731 45.82 -16.68 -4.84
C GLY A 731 46.57 -15.39 -5.23
N GLY A 732 46.56 -14.40 -4.34
CA GLY A 732 47.18 -13.08 -4.54
C GLY A 732 46.16 -11.94 -4.57
N TRP A 733 46.62 -10.73 -4.85
CA TRP A 733 45.76 -9.55 -5.02
C TRP A 733 45.19 -9.49 -6.44
N LEU A 734 44.24 -8.58 -6.70
CA LEU A 734 43.62 -8.37 -8.02
C LEU A 734 44.67 -8.31 -9.15
N LYS A 735 45.71 -7.48 -8.98
CA LYS A 735 46.83 -7.32 -9.92
C LYS A 735 47.62 -8.60 -10.23
N ASP A 736 47.56 -9.59 -9.34
CA ASP A 736 48.33 -10.84 -9.42
C ASP A 736 47.53 -11.93 -10.16
N VAL A 737 46.19 -11.83 -10.18
CA VAL A 737 45.28 -12.78 -10.87
C VAL A 737 44.66 -12.23 -12.16
N LEU A 738 44.75 -10.93 -12.43
CA LEU A 738 44.32 -10.31 -13.69
C LEU A 738 45.21 -10.58 -14.93
N PRO A 739 46.54 -10.83 -14.83
CA PRO A 739 47.39 -10.98 -16.02
C PRO A 739 46.96 -12.13 -16.96
N GLY A 740 46.61 -11.78 -18.20
CA GLY A 740 46.03 -12.69 -19.19
C GLY A 740 44.57 -13.09 -18.95
N ALA A 741 43.80 -12.37 -18.13
CA ALA A 741 42.34 -12.53 -18.04
C ALA A 741 41.64 -11.86 -19.23
N ASP A 742 40.49 -12.38 -19.67
CA ASP A 742 39.73 -11.86 -20.80
C ASP A 742 38.72 -10.78 -20.40
N VAL A 743 38.16 -10.92 -19.19
CA VAL A 743 37.09 -10.07 -18.67
C VAL A 743 37.43 -9.58 -17.27
N PHE A 744 37.21 -8.29 -17.02
CA PHE A 744 37.14 -7.71 -15.68
C PHE A 744 35.70 -7.28 -15.38
N ILE A 745 35.18 -7.62 -14.20
CA ILE A 745 33.89 -7.14 -13.70
C ILE A 745 34.10 -6.51 -12.32
N GLY A 746 34.03 -5.19 -12.23
CA GLY A 746 34.14 -4.41 -11.02
C GLY A 746 32.77 -4.16 -10.39
N LEU A 747 32.60 -4.64 -9.17
CA LEU A 747 31.44 -4.47 -8.30
C LEU A 747 31.95 -4.10 -6.90
N SER A 748 32.79 -3.05 -6.84
CA SER A 748 33.73 -2.83 -5.73
C SER A 748 33.85 -1.38 -5.26
N ALA A 749 34.90 -0.67 -5.68
CA ALA A 749 35.23 0.67 -5.19
C ALA A 749 35.96 1.50 -6.27
N PRO A 750 35.87 2.84 -6.21
CA PRO A 750 36.49 3.71 -7.20
C PRO A 750 38.01 3.49 -7.31
N GLY A 751 38.54 3.48 -8.54
CA GLY A 751 39.98 3.47 -8.80
C GLY A 751 40.72 2.16 -8.47
N THR A 752 40.04 1.03 -8.25
CA THR A 752 40.71 -0.25 -7.97
C THR A 752 41.33 -0.93 -9.19
N LEU A 753 41.01 -0.50 -10.40
CA LEU A 753 41.61 -0.98 -11.65
C LEU A 753 42.45 0.13 -12.29
N THR A 754 43.67 -0.17 -12.73
CA THR A 754 44.56 0.82 -13.39
C THR A 754 44.87 0.43 -14.83
N PRO A 755 45.28 1.40 -15.69
CA PRO A 755 45.71 1.11 -17.05
C PRO A 755 46.80 0.04 -17.16
N GLU A 756 47.70 -0.05 -16.19
CA GLU A 756 48.80 -1.04 -16.14
C GLU A 756 48.25 -2.45 -15.92
N MET A 757 47.17 -2.59 -15.15
CA MET A 757 46.49 -3.86 -14.95
C MET A 757 45.78 -4.31 -16.24
N ILE A 758 45.08 -3.39 -16.92
CA ILE A 758 44.41 -3.68 -18.20
C ILE A 758 45.44 -4.05 -19.29
N ARG A 759 46.57 -3.35 -19.38
CA ARG A 759 47.69 -3.71 -20.29
C ARG A 759 48.34 -5.07 -19.98
N SER A 760 48.03 -5.70 -18.83
CA SER A 760 48.47 -7.06 -18.49
C SER A 760 47.45 -8.15 -18.84
N MET A 761 46.21 -7.79 -19.20
CA MET A 761 45.13 -8.72 -19.56
C MET A 761 45.39 -9.43 -20.90
N ALA A 762 44.47 -10.31 -21.31
CA ALA A 762 44.46 -10.89 -22.65
C ALA A 762 44.28 -9.80 -23.71
N LYS A 763 44.58 -10.11 -24.98
CA LYS A 763 44.30 -9.21 -26.11
C LYS A 763 42.80 -8.93 -26.19
N ASP A 764 42.45 -7.71 -26.57
CA ASP A 764 41.06 -7.24 -26.73
C ASP A 764 40.18 -7.53 -25.50
N PRO A 765 40.55 -7.07 -24.28
CA PRO A 765 39.85 -7.43 -23.05
C PRO A 765 38.56 -6.62 -22.86
N ILE A 766 37.62 -7.21 -22.14
CA ILE A 766 36.29 -6.64 -21.84
C ILE A 766 36.30 -6.09 -20.40
N ILE A 767 35.93 -4.82 -20.21
CA ILE A 767 36.02 -4.14 -18.91
C ILE A 767 34.64 -3.64 -18.46
N PHE A 768 34.04 -4.28 -17.48
CA PHE A 768 32.81 -3.82 -16.84
C PHE A 768 33.21 -3.16 -15.52
N ALA A 769 33.12 -1.83 -15.41
CA ALA A 769 33.51 -1.06 -14.23
C ALA A 769 32.25 -0.42 -13.61
N LEU A 770 31.59 -1.15 -12.72
CA LEU A 770 30.19 -0.92 -12.34
C LEU A 770 30.04 -0.27 -10.96
N ALA A 771 31.11 0.06 -10.25
CA ALA A 771 31.02 0.84 -9.01
C ALA A 771 30.35 2.20 -9.23
N ASN A 772 29.42 2.53 -8.33
CA ASN A 772 28.67 3.78 -8.33
C ASN A 772 28.99 4.60 -7.07
N PRO A 773 29.00 5.95 -7.12
CA PRO A 773 28.80 6.79 -8.31
C PRO A 773 30.06 6.95 -9.18
N THR A 774 31.20 6.39 -8.78
CA THR A 774 32.48 6.49 -9.51
C THR A 774 33.02 5.08 -9.80
N PRO A 775 33.26 4.72 -11.07
CA PRO A 775 33.66 3.36 -11.46
C PRO A 775 35.10 3.01 -11.05
N GLU A 776 35.43 1.71 -11.10
CA GLU A 776 36.77 1.18 -10.86
C GLU A 776 37.85 1.81 -11.76
N ILE A 777 37.47 2.20 -12.99
CA ILE A 777 38.25 3.00 -13.94
C ILE A 777 37.28 3.78 -14.86
N THR A 778 37.68 4.92 -15.42
CA THR A 778 36.87 5.62 -16.43
C THR A 778 37.03 4.99 -17.82
N PRO A 779 36.00 5.01 -18.71
CA PRO A 779 36.09 4.38 -20.02
C PRO A 779 37.24 4.86 -20.89
N HIS A 780 37.56 6.16 -20.86
CA HIS A 780 38.71 6.75 -21.58
C HIS A 780 40.03 6.04 -21.22
N LEU A 781 40.32 5.91 -19.92
CA LEU A 781 41.55 5.29 -19.42
C LEU A 781 41.58 3.78 -19.70
N ALA A 782 40.43 3.11 -19.76
CA ALA A 782 40.34 1.70 -20.12
C ALA A 782 40.59 1.46 -21.61
N HIS A 783 40.01 2.26 -22.51
CA HIS A 783 40.30 2.18 -23.95
C HIS A 783 41.74 2.58 -24.28
N GLU A 784 42.31 3.62 -23.63
CA GLU A 784 43.74 3.95 -23.75
C GLU A 784 44.68 2.85 -23.23
N ALA A 785 44.19 1.98 -22.34
CA ALA A 785 44.91 0.80 -21.88
C ALA A 785 44.74 -0.43 -22.80
N GLY A 786 43.89 -0.34 -23.81
CA GLY A 786 43.67 -1.37 -24.83
C GLY A 786 42.36 -2.16 -24.72
N ALA A 787 41.41 -1.74 -23.88
CA ALA A 787 40.11 -2.42 -23.74
C ALA A 787 39.31 -2.42 -25.06
N LEU A 788 38.80 -3.59 -25.44
CA LEU A 788 37.94 -3.78 -26.62
C LEU A 788 36.62 -3.04 -26.45
N ALA A 789 35.97 -3.26 -25.31
CA ALA A 789 34.69 -2.65 -24.97
C ALA A 789 34.64 -2.39 -23.45
N VAL A 790 33.97 -1.30 -23.08
CA VAL A 790 33.85 -0.87 -21.68
C VAL A 790 32.38 -0.62 -21.33
N ALA A 791 31.95 -1.08 -20.16
CA ALA A 791 30.61 -0.87 -19.63
C ALA A 791 30.67 -0.30 -18.20
N THR A 792 29.67 0.51 -17.80
CA THR A 792 29.63 1.14 -16.47
C THR A 792 28.21 1.17 -15.89
N GLY A 793 28.07 1.43 -14.59
CA GLY A 793 26.76 1.67 -13.97
C GLY A 793 26.11 3.03 -14.30
N ARG A 794 26.87 3.96 -14.90
CA ARG A 794 26.48 5.36 -15.07
C ARG A 794 25.81 5.64 -16.41
N SER A 795 24.83 6.53 -16.42
CA SER A 795 24.05 6.94 -17.60
C SER A 795 24.72 8.01 -18.49
N ASP A 796 25.88 8.54 -18.11
CA ASP A 796 26.66 9.50 -18.90
C ASP A 796 27.73 8.85 -19.78
N TYR A 797 27.84 7.51 -19.76
CA TYR A 797 28.73 6.72 -20.61
C TYR A 797 27.94 5.73 -21.49
N PRO A 798 28.53 5.28 -22.62
CA PRO A 798 28.00 4.14 -23.37
C PRO A 798 27.96 2.86 -22.52
N ASN A 799 27.17 1.87 -22.95
CA ASN A 799 27.00 0.58 -22.27
C ASN A 799 26.63 0.73 -20.78
N GLN A 800 25.53 1.44 -20.48
CA GLN A 800 25.02 1.49 -19.11
C GLN A 800 24.45 0.14 -18.69
N VAL A 801 25.10 -0.52 -17.74
CA VAL A 801 24.59 -1.71 -17.05
C VAL A 801 23.74 -1.23 -15.88
N ASN A 802 22.40 -1.29 -16.04
CA ASN A 802 21.44 -0.80 -15.05
C ASN A 802 20.31 -1.82 -14.87
N ASN A 803 20.06 -2.21 -13.63
CA ASN A 803 19.10 -3.23 -13.23
C ASN A 803 17.65 -2.91 -13.63
N SER A 804 17.32 -1.64 -13.96
CA SER A 804 16.02 -1.25 -14.52
C SER A 804 15.67 -1.96 -15.84
N LEU A 805 16.67 -2.56 -16.51
CA LEU A 805 16.48 -3.44 -17.67
C LEU A 805 15.95 -4.84 -17.31
N ALA A 806 16.05 -5.26 -16.04
CA ALA A 806 15.68 -6.60 -15.58
C ALA A 806 14.41 -6.60 -14.72
N PHE A 807 14.42 -5.97 -13.53
CA PHE A 807 13.38 -6.17 -12.52
C PHE A 807 11.93 -5.90 -12.99
N PRO A 808 11.62 -4.88 -13.83
CA PRO A 808 10.24 -4.62 -14.24
C PRO A 808 9.68 -5.76 -15.10
N GLY A 809 10.47 -6.23 -16.07
CA GLY A 809 10.08 -7.33 -16.95
C GLY A 809 10.03 -8.67 -16.23
N VAL A 810 10.99 -8.94 -15.34
CA VAL A 810 11.03 -10.20 -14.55
C VAL A 810 9.77 -10.33 -13.69
N PHE A 811 9.38 -9.28 -12.97
CA PHE A 811 8.14 -9.33 -12.18
C PHE A 811 6.88 -9.35 -13.03
N ARG A 812 6.80 -8.61 -14.15
CA ARG A 812 5.66 -8.67 -15.07
C ARG A 812 5.41 -10.09 -15.56
N GLY A 813 6.45 -10.76 -16.06
CA GLY A 813 6.38 -12.14 -16.54
C GLY A 813 6.00 -13.12 -15.43
N ALA A 814 6.64 -13.01 -14.26
CA ALA A 814 6.36 -13.86 -13.11
C ALA A 814 4.95 -13.66 -12.52
N LEU A 815 4.42 -12.43 -12.50
CA LEU A 815 3.08 -12.12 -11.98
C LEU A 815 1.98 -12.61 -12.92
N ASP A 816 2.12 -12.42 -14.23
CA ASP A 816 1.04 -12.77 -15.18
C ASP A 816 0.86 -14.28 -15.35
N VAL A 817 1.90 -15.09 -15.17
CA VAL A 817 1.77 -16.57 -15.08
C VAL A 817 1.61 -17.09 -13.64
N ARG A 818 1.51 -16.17 -12.66
CA ARG A 818 1.48 -16.43 -11.21
C ARG A 818 2.52 -17.47 -10.78
N ALA A 819 3.79 -17.21 -11.10
CA ALA A 819 4.90 -18.09 -10.76
C ALA A 819 4.99 -18.36 -9.24
N THR A 820 5.50 -19.52 -8.86
CA THR A 820 5.77 -19.87 -7.44
C THR A 820 7.09 -19.29 -6.94
N THR A 821 8.07 -19.05 -7.82
CA THR A 821 9.38 -18.49 -7.48
C THR A 821 10.03 -17.85 -8.73
N ILE A 822 11.26 -17.34 -8.59
CA ILE A 822 12.11 -16.93 -9.73
C ILE A 822 13.37 -17.81 -9.75
N SER A 823 13.44 -18.74 -10.69
CA SER A 823 14.55 -19.69 -10.84
C SER A 823 15.75 -19.09 -11.57
N ASP A 824 16.85 -19.84 -11.68
CA ASP A 824 18.04 -19.36 -12.39
C ASP A 824 17.87 -19.45 -13.91
N GLU A 825 17.06 -20.40 -14.40
CA GLU A 825 16.64 -20.51 -15.81
C GLU A 825 15.82 -19.27 -16.23
N MET A 826 14.92 -18.78 -15.36
CA MET A 826 14.19 -17.53 -15.60
C MET A 826 15.12 -16.31 -15.66
N LYS A 827 16.21 -16.30 -14.86
CA LYS A 827 17.25 -15.24 -14.91
C LYS A 827 18.09 -15.33 -16.18
N ILE A 828 18.40 -16.54 -16.66
CA ILE A 828 19.07 -16.78 -17.94
C ILE A 828 18.19 -16.29 -19.10
N ALA A 829 16.91 -16.68 -19.15
CA ALA A 829 15.97 -16.25 -20.17
C ALA A 829 15.79 -14.71 -20.20
N ALA A 830 15.77 -14.06 -19.03
CA ALA A 830 15.79 -12.59 -18.93
C ALA A 830 17.08 -11.97 -19.53
N ALA A 831 18.25 -12.55 -19.25
CA ALA A 831 19.52 -12.06 -19.78
C ALA A 831 19.61 -12.22 -21.30
N GLU A 832 19.15 -13.35 -21.85
CA GLU A 832 19.08 -13.61 -23.29
C GLU A 832 18.07 -12.67 -23.99
N ALA A 833 16.93 -12.37 -23.37
CA ALA A 833 15.95 -11.42 -23.89
C ALA A 833 16.51 -9.99 -24.00
N ILE A 834 17.33 -9.56 -23.03
CA ILE A 834 18.03 -8.26 -23.08
C ILE A 834 19.16 -8.29 -24.12
N ALA A 835 19.95 -9.37 -24.18
CA ALA A 835 21.07 -9.49 -25.11
C ALA A 835 20.61 -9.49 -26.57
N THR A 836 19.54 -10.22 -26.89
CA THR A 836 19.00 -10.37 -28.25
C THR A 836 18.31 -9.11 -28.79
N LEU A 837 18.03 -8.10 -27.96
CA LEU A 837 17.56 -6.78 -28.41
C LEU A 837 18.66 -5.95 -29.10
N VAL A 838 19.94 -6.33 -28.95
CA VAL A 838 21.06 -5.80 -29.72
C VAL A 838 21.34 -6.73 -30.91
N THR A 839 20.94 -6.27 -32.10
CA THR A 839 21.14 -6.99 -33.36
C THR A 839 22.60 -6.93 -33.82
N ASP A 840 23.04 -7.88 -34.66
CA ASP A 840 24.43 -7.92 -35.17
C ASP A 840 24.83 -6.67 -35.98
N SER A 841 23.87 -5.90 -36.50
CA SER A 841 24.12 -4.63 -37.19
C SER A 841 24.23 -3.41 -36.26
N GLN A 842 23.88 -3.57 -34.98
CA GLN A 842 24.02 -2.55 -33.93
C GLN A 842 25.18 -2.86 -32.97
N LEU A 843 25.56 -4.13 -32.84
CA LEU A 843 26.57 -4.60 -31.89
C LEU A 843 27.93 -3.95 -32.16
N ALA A 844 28.39 -3.14 -31.21
CA ALA A 844 29.61 -2.33 -31.30
C ALA A 844 30.31 -2.23 -29.94
N PRO A 845 31.60 -1.84 -29.88
CA PRO A 845 32.31 -1.57 -28.62
C PRO A 845 31.56 -0.63 -27.66
N GLU A 846 30.85 0.35 -28.21
CA GLU A 846 30.04 1.34 -27.50
C GLU A 846 28.55 0.96 -27.39
N PHE A 847 28.13 -0.19 -27.93
CA PHE A 847 26.73 -0.64 -27.92
C PHE A 847 26.61 -2.17 -27.76
N LEU A 848 26.70 -2.61 -26.51
CA LEU A 848 26.58 -4.01 -26.05
C LEU A 848 25.23 -4.33 -25.41
N ILE A 849 24.52 -3.33 -24.90
CA ILE A 849 23.29 -3.48 -24.10
C ILE A 849 22.29 -2.37 -24.48
N PRO A 850 20.97 -2.62 -24.45
CA PRO A 850 19.97 -1.59 -24.72
C PRO A 850 20.06 -0.41 -23.76
N ASP A 851 19.52 0.74 -24.17
CA ASP A 851 19.40 1.93 -23.32
C ASP A 851 18.45 1.67 -22.14
N SER A 852 18.71 2.29 -20.98
CA SER A 852 17.89 2.11 -19.77
C SER A 852 16.45 2.64 -19.89
N LEU A 853 16.11 3.32 -21.00
CA LEU A 853 14.74 3.71 -21.39
C LEU A 853 14.26 3.05 -22.71
N ASP A 854 14.88 1.95 -23.15
CA ASP A 854 14.36 1.16 -24.27
C ASP A 854 13.11 0.37 -23.85
N LEU A 855 11.94 0.95 -24.12
CA LEU A 855 10.62 0.44 -23.74
C LEU A 855 10.31 -0.97 -24.28
N ARG A 856 11.10 -1.49 -25.22
CA ARG A 856 10.99 -2.87 -25.74
C ARG A 856 11.53 -3.91 -24.77
N VAL A 857 12.35 -3.51 -23.79
CA VAL A 857 13.07 -4.45 -22.92
C VAL A 857 12.11 -5.19 -21.98
N ALA A 858 11.25 -4.45 -21.28
CA ALA A 858 10.39 -5.04 -20.25
C ALA A 858 9.38 -6.05 -20.79
N SER A 859 8.75 -5.79 -21.95
CA SER A 859 7.81 -6.74 -22.58
C SER A 859 8.50 -8.01 -23.05
N ARG A 860 9.73 -7.89 -23.57
CA ARG A 860 10.55 -9.02 -24.04
C ARG A 860 11.07 -9.88 -22.90
N VAL A 861 11.53 -9.26 -21.82
CA VAL A 861 11.91 -9.97 -20.60
C VAL A 861 10.69 -10.64 -19.97
N ALA A 862 9.53 -9.98 -19.91
CA ALA A 862 8.31 -10.57 -19.37
C ALA A 862 7.88 -11.84 -20.12
N ALA A 863 7.88 -11.81 -21.46
CA ALA A 863 7.56 -12.97 -22.28
C ALA A 863 8.57 -14.13 -22.08
N ALA A 864 9.88 -13.85 -22.07
CA ALA A 864 10.91 -14.87 -21.87
C ALA A 864 10.86 -15.50 -20.47
N VAL A 865 10.61 -14.69 -19.43
CA VAL A 865 10.46 -15.15 -18.05
C VAL A 865 9.17 -15.96 -17.86
N ALA A 866 8.07 -15.55 -18.49
CA ALA A 866 6.81 -16.29 -18.50
C ALA A 866 6.95 -17.67 -19.18
N LEU A 867 7.57 -17.71 -20.36
CA LEU A 867 7.88 -18.96 -21.07
C LEU A 867 8.74 -19.88 -20.21
N SER A 868 9.84 -19.37 -19.66
CA SER A 868 10.73 -20.16 -18.79
C SER A 868 10.01 -20.69 -17.55
N ALA A 869 9.12 -19.92 -16.93
CA ALA A 869 8.33 -20.39 -15.79
C ALA A 869 7.34 -21.49 -16.17
N GLN A 870 6.76 -21.44 -17.37
CA GLN A 870 5.86 -22.48 -17.89
C GLN A 870 6.61 -23.76 -18.26
N GLU A 871 7.73 -23.67 -18.97
CA GLU A 871 8.54 -24.83 -19.37
C GLU A 871 9.11 -25.61 -18.18
N HIS A 872 9.40 -24.92 -17.07
CA HIS A 872 9.94 -25.52 -15.85
C HIS A 872 8.87 -25.84 -14.78
N GLY A 873 7.58 -25.68 -15.10
CA GLY A 873 6.47 -26.04 -14.20
C GLY A 873 6.33 -25.16 -12.96
N LEU A 874 6.81 -23.92 -13.02
CA LEU A 874 6.74 -22.91 -11.95
C LEU A 874 5.53 -21.97 -12.09
N ALA A 875 4.97 -21.86 -13.30
CA ALA A 875 3.74 -21.13 -13.58
C ALA A 875 2.49 -21.85 -13.02
N ARG A 876 1.51 -21.07 -12.55
CA ARG A 876 0.16 -21.57 -12.24
C ARG A 876 -0.83 -21.31 -13.39
N ASP A 877 -0.63 -20.22 -14.13
CA ASP A 877 -1.50 -19.80 -15.25
C ASP A 877 -0.76 -19.96 -16.59
N MET A 878 -1.43 -20.62 -17.55
CA MET A 878 -0.88 -20.91 -18.89
C MET A 878 -1.39 -19.88 -19.91
N ILE A 879 -0.66 -18.78 -20.05
CA ILE A 879 -0.93 -17.67 -20.99
C ILE A 879 0.15 -17.65 -22.09
N ASP A 880 -0.21 -17.31 -23.33
CA ASP A 880 0.77 -17.20 -24.43
C ASP A 880 1.82 -16.11 -24.12
N PRO A 881 3.13 -16.41 -24.14
CA PRO A 881 4.18 -15.40 -24.00
C PRO A 881 4.07 -14.21 -24.98
N ALA A 882 3.53 -14.41 -26.18
CA ALA A 882 3.28 -13.34 -27.15
C ALA A 882 2.12 -12.41 -26.72
N GLU A 883 1.12 -12.94 -26.02
CA GLU A 883 0.03 -12.18 -25.41
C GLU A 883 0.55 -11.34 -24.22
N ILE A 884 1.51 -11.88 -23.46
CA ILE A 884 2.24 -11.15 -22.39
C ILE A 884 3.15 -10.06 -22.99
N GLU A 885 3.90 -10.34 -24.07
CA GLU A 885 4.70 -9.29 -24.76
C GLU A 885 3.78 -8.17 -25.25
N ALA A 886 2.64 -8.52 -25.86
CA ALA A 886 1.66 -7.56 -26.37
C ALA A 886 1.05 -6.71 -25.25
N ARG A 887 0.42 -7.32 -24.24
CA ARG A 887 -0.19 -6.57 -23.12
C ARG A 887 0.81 -5.68 -22.39
N THR A 888 2.05 -6.15 -22.18
CA THR A 888 3.10 -5.35 -21.53
C THR A 888 3.53 -4.17 -22.38
N ARG A 889 3.74 -4.37 -23.68
CA ARG A 889 4.08 -3.31 -24.63
C ARG A 889 2.97 -2.26 -24.68
N ASP A 890 1.73 -2.70 -24.88
CA ASP A 890 0.60 -1.79 -25.10
C ASP A 890 0.29 -0.99 -23.83
N LEU A 891 0.43 -1.59 -22.64
CA LEU A 891 0.43 -0.92 -21.34
C LEU A 891 1.49 0.20 -21.22
N VAL A 892 2.71 -0.03 -21.73
CA VAL A 892 3.82 0.93 -21.65
C VAL A 892 3.68 2.09 -22.67
N TYR A 893 3.09 1.84 -23.85
CA TYR A 893 2.89 2.87 -24.87
C TYR A 893 1.57 3.63 -24.76
N GLU A 894 0.48 2.97 -24.33
CA GLU A 894 -0.87 3.55 -24.26
C GLU A 894 -1.27 3.94 -22.82
N GLY A 895 -0.57 3.43 -21.79
CA GLY A 895 -0.84 3.70 -20.38
C GLY A 895 -1.96 2.85 -19.76
N THR A 896 -2.51 1.89 -20.52
CA THR A 896 -3.62 1.03 -20.11
C THR A 896 -3.39 -0.41 -20.55
N ILE A 897 -3.66 -1.39 -19.67
CA ILE A 897 -3.71 -2.79 -20.10
C ILE A 897 -4.97 -2.99 -20.95
N SER A 898 -4.79 -3.34 -22.22
CA SER A 898 -5.89 -3.86 -23.04
C SER A 898 -6.22 -5.29 -22.57
N LEU A 899 -7.11 -5.38 -21.60
CA LEU A 899 -7.74 -6.64 -21.17
C LEU A 899 -8.91 -6.94 -22.11
N ALA A 900 -8.57 -7.46 -23.28
CA ALA A 900 -9.46 -8.22 -24.15
C ALA A 900 -9.69 -9.63 -23.58
#